data_AF-A0A9P0F848-F1
#
_entry.id   AF-A0A9P0F848-F1
#
_cell.length_a   1.000
_cell.length_b   1.000
_cell.length_c   1.000
_cell.angle_alpha   90.00
_cell.angle_beta   90.00
_cell.angle_gamma   90.00
#
_symmetry.space_group_name_H-M   'P 1'
#
loop_
_entity.id
_entity.type
_entity.pdbx_description
1 polymer ?
#
loop_
_entity_poly.entity_id
_entity_poly.type
_entity_poly.pdbx_seq_one_letter_code
_entity_poly.pdbx_strand_id
1 'polypeptide(L)'
;MVRVISAHHFDSQTIQTCEDASAVTIAPPSKLLVALLHHVVEVRDLSQSGEVLFTFPTIDQVDTIVHSRIGNYVATLERKKARYGSEGAYVRVYANWDCIGEKERADGNGQPIMARIAGKVTPTSSQIKRGSLEMIELPIKYSSINLLACCQSTGNLIIGSKKSITIFHVVFRTHDISRLKFLDFEPSSFNLELSFEPTSISLVEDIVAVLNSNSVHVFKITEGSDTSNSDVSKNLISKKKSMSLGSSEESVPSKSHADENSDDLSSSGAPSTLDLNVLINSVLNPQGPFEWEHVLHKNSFPVVVQFPSIPSAVGMSDSSNFKSSSFKSSHSVSKMPVTILKNTEEEGQISIENLLRLELLDMECVLDKLQCLILRPLYRTSGGEINAGSDVSYPQLRSEHYPQLVALNCLVCTHQEGFMYHFPALEGGLKFGEGKCISVYHFTSPVISVVLELNLLHALTETGLETYTLRTAHHALQVCMDVDYPPPTDPISLIGLRPFLGVVNLLLSETYLVIVASSHDTYDSPHLSSAWTLYSLQLPSTATLYTDIVALAVNHRFSGPSNYLQLLNEAHIILKAAVNIRTCHEYPQVDIEVELFKESCLMLADHLLSSDNLKDWQYATKLYNSAQVSPAQVIERIKKIEADAKDANMPISIEKGLTEYLKSSVGSWPDLSGDSPQVIAAILTDFLENSKQVHILPLLVLQHSFLREVSGEKIVNLIKELRNGIDDKNDTYHTISLALVVLYLQKGLVDEAMKNLKLCLSSREICTSLLLSNPFLLFERSKLNRVTNEKEFSSFSDLTVLLIDTDPVLFCETLLQLVERKFVDLQIVMKMFLSYLVTCTSVTQVKASQCLQYFLEYYFAKFKSTCDHDSGPVTKEALKILMRSYLSDLKLNSMDKFTDTRLSNIDNIFSDSLPPVLKMLPDSKSKFHDCPSLKKLQSLIVSGWLDKDALSELSVYVHDVLPDCLSLKILAEPENAIDLLFQLCPETLPQYAKDTFESENEWKNLVQKLYDAVNENRNTSGEDQEDKPVYLNLLKDILEHLASNLSMEEFCRILPPDFDSTFHEFIVRCQNICHANAVRALIITTSRNLLLSKGS
;
A
#
# COMPACT_ATOMS: atom_id res chain seq x y z
N MET A 1 -3.84 -31.18 -0.79
CA MET A 1 -4.70 -31.98 -1.69
C MET A 1 -4.95 -31.13 -2.92
N VAL A 2 -4.55 -31.59 -4.12
CA VAL A 2 -4.77 -30.84 -5.37
C VAL A 2 -6.20 -31.10 -5.84
N ARG A 3 -6.91 -30.05 -6.27
CA ARG A 3 -8.28 -30.19 -6.80
C ARG A 3 -8.21 -30.69 -8.24
N VAL A 4 -8.95 -31.73 -8.59
CA VAL A 4 -8.95 -32.29 -9.95
C VAL A 4 -10.24 -31.88 -10.65
N ILE A 5 -10.10 -31.21 -11.79
CA ILE A 5 -11.19 -30.77 -12.67
C ILE A 5 -10.85 -31.33 -14.05
N SER A 6 -11.80 -31.93 -14.76
CA SER A 6 -11.55 -32.38 -16.13
C SER A 6 -12.12 -31.35 -17.09
N ALA A 7 -11.34 -30.32 -17.41
CA ALA A 7 -11.80 -29.18 -18.23
C ALA A 7 -10.84 -28.78 -19.35
N HIS A 8 -9.63 -29.35 -19.39
CA HIS A 8 -8.64 -28.98 -20.41
C HIS A 8 -8.56 -30.01 -21.53
N HIS A 9 -8.96 -29.58 -22.73
CA HIS A 9 -8.91 -30.38 -23.94
C HIS A 9 -8.06 -29.68 -25.01
N PHE A 10 -7.12 -30.42 -25.62
CA PHE A 10 -6.39 -29.95 -26.80
C PHE A 10 -7.30 -30.05 -28.04
N ASP A 11 -7.23 -29.05 -28.92
CA ASP A 11 -8.06 -28.96 -30.13
C ASP A 11 -7.72 -30.08 -31.14
N SER A 12 -6.45 -30.45 -31.23
CA SER A 12 -5.97 -31.54 -32.08
C SER A 12 -4.67 -32.15 -31.56
N GLN A 13 -4.34 -33.33 -32.06
CA GLN A 13 -3.09 -34.03 -31.78
C GLN A 13 -2.53 -34.62 -33.07
N THR A 14 -1.28 -34.29 -33.38
CA THR A 14 -0.51 -34.87 -34.49
C THR A 14 0.70 -35.60 -33.96
N ILE A 15 1.05 -36.73 -34.57
CA ILE A 15 2.19 -37.56 -34.17
C ILE A 15 3.13 -37.70 -35.36
N GLN A 16 4.42 -37.44 -35.15
CA GLN A 16 5.47 -37.64 -36.14
C GLN A 16 6.63 -38.40 -35.54
N THR A 17 7.44 -39.00 -36.42
CA THR A 17 8.74 -39.58 -36.07
C THR A 17 9.86 -38.74 -36.65
N CYS A 18 11.00 -38.73 -35.97
CA CYS A 18 12.23 -38.07 -36.39
C CYS A 18 13.41 -38.95 -35.97
N GLU A 19 14.21 -39.37 -36.95
CA GLU A 19 15.41 -40.19 -36.70
C GLU A 19 16.61 -39.27 -36.46
N ASP A 20 17.55 -39.74 -35.64
CA ASP A 20 18.84 -39.07 -35.42
C ASP A 20 18.75 -37.61 -34.95
N ALA A 21 17.71 -37.26 -34.19
CA ALA A 21 17.58 -35.94 -33.59
C ALA A 21 18.48 -35.77 -32.35
N SER A 22 19.11 -34.61 -32.22
CA SER A 22 20.03 -34.28 -31.11
C SER A 22 19.55 -33.16 -30.22
N ALA A 23 18.86 -32.15 -30.77
CA ALA A 23 18.31 -31.03 -30.02
C ALA A 23 17.10 -30.47 -30.77
N VAL A 24 16.17 -29.82 -30.07
CA VAL A 24 15.04 -29.17 -30.72
C VAL A 24 14.69 -27.84 -30.04
N THR A 25 14.12 -26.92 -30.80
CA THR A 25 13.53 -25.68 -30.29
C THR A 25 12.30 -25.31 -31.12
N ILE A 26 11.55 -24.33 -30.66
CA ILE A 26 10.40 -23.76 -31.36
C ILE A 26 10.75 -22.36 -31.84
N ALA A 27 10.24 -21.97 -33.01
CA ALA A 27 10.27 -20.61 -33.53
C ALA A 27 8.85 -20.17 -33.91
N PRO A 28 8.44 -18.92 -33.65
CA PRO A 28 7.15 -18.40 -34.09
C PRO A 28 6.98 -18.41 -35.62
N PRO A 29 5.72 -18.40 -36.12
CA PRO A 29 4.48 -18.53 -35.34
C PRO A 29 4.20 -19.96 -34.87
N SER A 30 4.61 -21.00 -35.61
CA SER A 30 4.35 -22.40 -35.27
C SER A 30 5.37 -23.36 -35.94
N LYS A 31 6.66 -23.00 -35.92
CA LYS A 31 7.73 -23.83 -36.52
C LYS A 31 8.45 -24.62 -35.45
N LEU A 32 8.70 -25.90 -35.70
CA LEU A 32 9.56 -26.76 -34.90
C LEU A 32 10.90 -26.94 -35.61
N LEU A 33 11.99 -26.60 -34.92
CA LEU A 33 13.34 -26.75 -35.44
C LEU A 33 13.98 -27.95 -34.76
N VAL A 34 14.35 -28.96 -35.56
CA VAL A 34 14.95 -30.21 -35.08
C VAL A 34 16.36 -30.30 -35.63
N ALA A 35 17.35 -30.21 -34.75
CA ALA A 35 18.75 -30.43 -35.10
C ALA A 35 19.04 -31.94 -35.15
N LEU A 36 19.70 -32.36 -36.23
CA LEU A 36 19.99 -33.76 -36.53
C LEU A 36 21.49 -34.05 -36.39
N LEU A 37 21.84 -35.30 -36.11
CA LEU A 37 23.23 -35.75 -35.93
C LEU A 37 24.08 -35.56 -37.20
N HIS A 38 23.47 -35.42 -38.37
CA HIS A 38 24.13 -35.21 -39.65
C HIS A 38 24.29 -33.72 -40.04
N HIS A 39 24.48 -32.85 -39.05
CA HIS A 39 24.84 -31.42 -39.23
C HIS A 39 23.81 -30.59 -40.00
N VAL A 40 22.52 -30.81 -39.73
CA VAL A 40 21.40 -30.12 -40.37
C VAL A 40 20.32 -29.82 -39.34
N VAL A 41 19.62 -28.71 -39.50
CA VAL A 41 18.37 -28.40 -38.81
C VAL A 41 17.20 -28.55 -39.77
N GLU A 42 16.28 -29.44 -39.46
CA GLU A 42 14.97 -29.55 -40.10
C GLU A 42 14.00 -28.52 -39.53
N VAL A 43 13.32 -27.79 -40.40
CA VAL A 43 12.25 -26.87 -40.03
C VAL A 43 10.92 -27.49 -40.41
N ARG A 44 10.09 -27.79 -39.41
CA ARG A 44 8.76 -28.41 -39.57
C ARG A 44 7.66 -27.40 -39.25
N ASP A 45 6.56 -27.44 -39.98
CA ASP A 45 5.40 -26.57 -39.74
C ASP A 45 4.33 -27.28 -38.91
N LEU A 46 4.21 -26.90 -37.64
CA LEU A 46 3.23 -27.51 -36.72
C LEU A 46 1.78 -27.31 -37.20
N SER A 47 1.50 -26.27 -38.00
CA SER A 47 0.17 -26.02 -38.56
C SER A 47 -0.19 -26.94 -39.74
N GLN A 48 0.81 -27.50 -40.42
CA GLN A 48 0.64 -28.42 -41.55
C GLN A 48 1.01 -29.85 -41.15
N SER A 49 0.44 -30.32 -40.05
CA SER A 49 0.70 -31.66 -39.50
C SER A 49 2.19 -31.98 -39.27
N GLY A 50 3.03 -30.94 -39.08
CA GLY A 50 4.50 -30.97 -38.95
C GLY A 50 5.26 -31.57 -40.12
N GLU A 51 4.78 -31.33 -41.33
CA GLU A 51 5.57 -31.55 -42.54
C GLU A 51 6.88 -30.74 -42.52
N VAL A 52 7.94 -31.34 -43.07
CA VAL A 52 9.25 -30.68 -43.22
C VAL A 52 9.13 -29.62 -44.31
N LEU A 53 9.29 -28.35 -43.95
CA LEU A 53 9.26 -27.24 -44.89
C LEU A 53 10.57 -27.12 -45.67
N PHE A 54 11.68 -27.18 -44.95
CA PHE A 54 13.03 -27.04 -45.49
C PHE A 54 14.07 -27.43 -44.42
N THR A 55 15.32 -27.52 -44.85
CA THR A 55 16.47 -27.78 -43.99
C THR A 55 17.54 -26.73 -44.18
N PHE A 56 18.28 -26.40 -43.12
CA PHE A 56 19.51 -25.61 -43.24
C PHE A 56 20.70 -26.30 -42.56
N PRO A 57 21.91 -26.21 -43.13
CA PRO A 57 23.10 -26.88 -42.61
C PRO A 57 23.68 -26.18 -41.37
N THR A 58 24.29 -26.97 -40.48
CA THR A 58 25.13 -26.52 -39.36
C THR A 58 26.60 -26.88 -39.59
N ILE A 59 27.50 -26.29 -38.81
CA ILE A 59 28.95 -26.50 -38.99
C ILE A 59 29.43 -27.76 -38.26
N ASP A 60 29.05 -27.91 -37.00
CA ASP A 60 29.37 -29.07 -36.15
C ASP A 60 28.08 -29.67 -35.55
N GLN A 61 28.21 -30.68 -34.68
CA GLN A 61 27.05 -31.36 -34.09
C GLN A 61 26.39 -30.45 -33.04
N VAL A 62 25.08 -30.22 -33.18
CA VAL A 62 24.31 -29.36 -32.27
C VAL A 62 23.95 -30.12 -30.99
N ASP A 63 24.31 -29.55 -29.85
CA ASP A 63 24.01 -30.07 -28.50
C ASP A 63 22.84 -29.29 -27.87
N THR A 64 22.81 -27.97 -28.06
CA THR A 64 21.69 -27.12 -27.64
C THR A 64 21.31 -26.19 -28.78
N ILE A 65 20.02 -25.96 -28.97
CA ILE A 65 19.48 -25.04 -29.95
C ILE A 65 18.44 -24.15 -29.27
N VAL A 66 18.53 -22.84 -29.50
CA VAL A 66 17.56 -21.85 -29.01
C VAL A 66 17.21 -20.88 -30.12
N HIS A 67 15.96 -20.42 -30.14
CA HIS A 67 15.49 -19.39 -31.06
C HIS A 67 15.35 -18.06 -30.32
N SER A 68 15.57 -16.96 -31.02
CA SER A 68 15.27 -15.61 -30.53
C SER A 68 14.24 -14.93 -31.41
N ARG A 69 13.15 -14.45 -30.80
CA ARG A 69 12.16 -13.61 -31.48
C ARG A 69 12.77 -12.29 -31.94
N ILE A 70 13.51 -11.64 -31.06
CA ILE A 70 14.18 -10.37 -31.36
C ILE A 70 15.40 -10.63 -32.25
N GLY A 71 15.34 -10.14 -33.48
CA GLY A 71 16.36 -10.37 -34.50
C GLY A 71 16.18 -11.68 -35.30
N ASN A 72 15.15 -12.47 -34.99
CA ASN A 72 14.79 -13.72 -35.67
C ASN A 72 15.99 -14.60 -36.05
N TYR A 73 16.75 -15.04 -35.05
CA TYR A 73 17.94 -15.87 -35.25
C TYR A 73 17.87 -17.17 -34.44
N VAL A 74 18.67 -18.15 -34.85
CA VAL A 74 18.82 -19.44 -34.15
C VAL A 74 20.23 -19.53 -33.59
N ALA A 75 20.39 -19.66 -32.28
CA ALA A 75 21.69 -19.88 -31.65
C ALA A 75 21.87 -21.36 -31.30
N THR A 76 23.05 -21.89 -31.59
CA THR A 76 23.42 -23.28 -31.33
C THR A 76 24.67 -23.34 -30.45
N LEU A 77 24.69 -24.30 -29.54
CA LEU A 77 25.92 -24.80 -28.91
C LEU A 77 26.35 -26.05 -29.70
N GLU A 78 27.48 -25.97 -30.38
CA GLU A 78 27.97 -27.04 -31.25
C GLU A 78 29.27 -27.65 -30.72
N ARG A 79 29.37 -28.98 -30.79
CA ARG A 79 30.55 -29.73 -30.36
C ARG A 79 31.29 -30.32 -31.55
N LYS A 80 32.58 -30.03 -31.62
CA LYS A 80 33.50 -30.57 -32.61
C LYS A 80 34.28 -31.74 -32.03
N LYS A 81 34.06 -32.93 -32.57
CA LYS A 81 34.86 -34.12 -32.25
C LYS A 81 36.23 -34.04 -32.96
N ALA A 82 37.31 -33.81 -32.23
CA ALA A 82 38.66 -33.84 -32.82
C ALA A 82 39.19 -35.26 -32.99
N ARG A 83 40.00 -35.49 -34.03
CA ARG A 83 40.64 -36.80 -34.31
C ARG A 83 41.61 -37.28 -33.22
N TYR A 84 42.04 -36.40 -32.30
CA TYR A 84 43.02 -36.67 -31.23
C TYR A 84 42.47 -36.39 -29.80
N GLY A 85 41.15 -36.37 -29.60
CA GLY A 85 40.53 -36.41 -28.27
C GLY A 85 40.28 -35.09 -27.54
N SER A 86 40.61 -33.93 -28.11
CA SER A 86 40.17 -32.63 -27.55
C SER A 86 38.85 -32.19 -28.19
N GLU A 87 37.74 -32.25 -27.45
CA GLU A 87 36.46 -31.70 -27.90
C GLU A 87 36.43 -30.18 -27.73
N GLY A 88 36.13 -29.45 -28.81
CA GLY A 88 35.91 -28.00 -28.78
C GLY A 88 34.42 -27.69 -28.83
N ALA A 89 33.96 -26.76 -27.98
CA ALA A 89 32.59 -26.26 -27.99
C ALA A 89 32.55 -24.83 -28.56
N TYR A 90 31.59 -24.56 -29.43
CA TYR A 90 31.43 -23.27 -30.10
C TYR A 90 29.96 -22.82 -30.00
N VAL A 91 29.74 -21.52 -29.81
CA VAL A 91 28.39 -20.94 -29.94
C VAL A 91 28.30 -20.20 -31.25
N ARG A 92 27.32 -20.58 -32.07
CA ARG A 92 27.11 -20.04 -33.41
C ARG A 92 25.67 -19.56 -33.55
N VAL A 93 25.49 -18.47 -34.28
CA VAL A 93 24.18 -17.89 -34.56
C VAL A 93 23.89 -17.98 -36.05
N TYR A 94 22.77 -18.57 -36.42
CA TYR A 94 22.25 -18.65 -37.77
C TYR A 94 21.18 -17.58 -37.96
N ALA A 95 21.52 -16.54 -38.73
CA ALA A 95 20.62 -15.46 -39.12
C ALA A 95 20.09 -15.70 -40.55
N ASN A 96 18.92 -15.12 -40.85
CA ASN A 96 18.20 -15.31 -42.12
C ASN A 96 17.85 -16.79 -42.41
N TRP A 97 17.73 -17.61 -41.37
CA TRP A 97 17.52 -19.05 -41.48
C TRP A 97 16.19 -19.44 -42.14
N ASP A 98 15.21 -18.54 -42.17
CA ASP A 98 13.89 -18.73 -42.80
C ASP A 98 13.73 -18.01 -44.15
N CYS A 99 14.77 -17.31 -44.61
CA CYS A 99 14.77 -16.51 -45.83
C CYS A 99 15.22 -17.34 -47.05
N ILE A 100 14.48 -18.42 -47.35
CA ILE A 100 14.79 -19.33 -48.46
C ILE A 100 14.07 -18.94 -49.75
N GLY A 101 14.82 -18.85 -50.85
CA GLY A 101 14.26 -18.57 -52.19
C GLY A 101 13.45 -19.75 -52.76
N GLU A 102 12.42 -19.47 -53.56
CA GLU A 102 11.51 -20.49 -54.11
C GLU A 102 12.23 -21.61 -54.90
N LYS A 103 13.33 -21.29 -55.59
CA LYS A 103 14.15 -22.27 -56.31
C LYS A 103 14.93 -23.19 -55.37
N GLU A 104 15.46 -22.66 -54.28
CA GLU A 104 16.24 -23.41 -53.28
C GLU A 104 15.33 -24.37 -52.49
N ARG A 105 14.05 -23.99 -52.28
CA ARG A 105 13.02 -24.90 -51.74
C ARG A 105 12.70 -26.07 -52.67
N ALA A 106 12.72 -25.85 -53.99
CA ALA A 106 12.34 -26.86 -54.99
C ALA A 106 13.46 -27.86 -55.32
N ASP A 107 14.73 -27.41 -55.31
CA ASP A 107 15.88 -28.23 -55.73
C ASP A 107 16.47 -29.10 -54.61
N GLY A 108 16.02 -28.96 -53.35
CA GLY A 108 16.52 -29.73 -52.19
C GLY A 108 17.98 -29.48 -51.81
N ASN A 109 18.69 -28.64 -52.56
CA ASN A 109 20.04 -28.20 -52.24
C ASN A 109 19.95 -27.08 -51.19
N GLY A 110 20.43 -27.36 -49.97
CA GLY A 110 20.42 -26.40 -48.86
C GLY A 110 21.10 -25.07 -49.20
N GLN A 111 20.69 -24.00 -48.50
CA GLN A 111 21.23 -22.66 -48.73
C GLN A 111 22.74 -22.58 -48.48
N PRO A 112 23.50 -21.83 -49.30
CA PRO A 112 24.92 -21.60 -49.05
C PRO A 112 25.12 -20.80 -47.77
N ILE A 113 25.92 -21.34 -46.83
CA ILE A 113 26.26 -20.67 -45.57
C ILE A 113 27.33 -19.61 -45.78
N MET A 114 27.10 -18.42 -45.24
CA MET A 114 28.11 -17.37 -45.15
C MET A 114 28.62 -17.23 -43.72
N ALA A 115 29.87 -17.65 -43.48
CA ALA A 115 30.49 -17.64 -42.16
C ALA A 115 31.18 -16.30 -41.84
N ARG A 116 30.97 -15.78 -40.63
CA ARG A 116 31.69 -14.62 -40.09
C ARG A 116 31.83 -14.69 -38.57
N ILE A 117 32.68 -13.84 -38.01
CA ILE A 117 32.91 -13.74 -36.55
C ILE A 117 32.29 -12.43 -36.06
N ALA A 118 31.49 -12.51 -34.99
CA ALA A 118 30.80 -11.35 -34.43
C ALA A 118 31.78 -10.22 -34.06
N GLY A 119 31.43 -8.98 -34.43
CA GLY A 119 32.23 -7.78 -34.14
C GLY A 119 33.59 -7.68 -34.85
N LYS A 120 34.01 -8.69 -35.62
CA LYS A 120 35.31 -8.71 -36.32
C LYS A 120 35.19 -8.64 -37.84
N VAL A 121 34.08 -9.12 -38.40
CA VAL A 121 33.90 -9.23 -39.85
C VAL A 121 32.56 -8.63 -40.26
N THR A 122 32.61 -7.52 -41.00
CA THR A 122 31.44 -6.85 -41.57
C THR A 122 30.97 -7.59 -42.84
N PRO A 123 29.70 -7.97 -42.96
CA PRO A 123 29.18 -8.60 -44.18
C PRO A 123 29.19 -7.62 -45.35
N THR A 124 29.46 -8.11 -46.56
CA THR A 124 29.45 -7.30 -47.78
C THR A 124 28.03 -6.89 -48.17
N SER A 125 27.89 -5.78 -48.88
CA SER A 125 26.57 -5.27 -49.29
C SER A 125 25.77 -6.22 -50.19
N SER A 126 26.44 -7.11 -50.93
CA SER A 126 25.78 -8.15 -51.73
C SER A 126 25.24 -9.31 -50.88
N GLN A 127 25.93 -9.66 -49.79
CA GLN A 127 25.47 -10.67 -48.83
C GLN A 127 24.21 -10.20 -48.12
N ILE A 128 24.23 -8.97 -47.59
CA ILE A 128 23.07 -8.39 -46.89
C ILE A 128 21.84 -8.30 -47.80
N LYS A 129 22.01 -7.93 -49.08
CA LYS A 129 20.89 -7.85 -50.05
C LYS A 129 20.33 -9.21 -50.46
N ARG A 130 21.15 -10.27 -50.44
CA ARG A 130 20.71 -11.61 -50.86
C ARG A 130 19.90 -12.31 -49.79
N GLY A 131 20.00 -11.90 -48.52
CA GLY A 131 19.32 -12.56 -47.41
C GLY A 131 19.75 -14.02 -47.25
N SER A 132 20.98 -14.37 -47.65
CA SER A 132 21.52 -15.73 -47.50
C SER A 132 21.67 -16.09 -46.02
N LEU A 133 21.58 -17.38 -45.73
CA LEU A 133 21.90 -17.95 -44.41
C LEU A 133 23.29 -17.50 -43.94
N GLU A 134 23.32 -16.73 -42.85
CA GLU A 134 24.57 -16.28 -42.22
C GLU A 134 24.85 -17.08 -40.96
N MET A 135 26.06 -17.62 -40.84
CA MET A 135 26.57 -18.19 -39.59
C MET A 135 27.52 -17.19 -38.96
N ILE A 136 27.20 -16.76 -37.74
CA ILE A 136 27.96 -15.81 -36.93
C ILE A 136 28.54 -16.56 -35.74
N GLU A 137 29.86 -16.75 -35.70
CA GLU A 137 30.53 -17.37 -34.57
C GLU A 137 30.79 -16.32 -33.47
N LEU A 138 30.40 -16.64 -32.23
CA LEU A 138 30.63 -15.76 -31.08
C LEU A 138 32.06 -15.93 -30.55
N PRO A 139 32.84 -14.85 -30.40
CA PRO A 139 34.24 -14.93 -29.96
C PRO A 139 34.33 -15.18 -28.45
N ILE A 140 34.25 -16.45 -28.05
CA ILE A 140 34.27 -16.88 -26.64
C ILE A 140 35.67 -17.30 -26.23
N LYS A 141 36.10 -16.89 -25.03
CA LYS A 141 37.44 -17.19 -24.48
C LYS A 141 37.48 -18.49 -23.66
N TYR A 142 36.33 -19.10 -23.39
CA TYR A 142 36.22 -20.30 -22.56
C TYR A 142 36.58 -21.57 -23.32
N SER A 143 37.22 -22.52 -22.62
CA SER A 143 37.58 -23.83 -23.17
C SER A 143 36.47 -24.89 -23.01
N SER A 144 35.52 -24.69 -22.10
CA SER A 144 34.43 -25.64 -21.81
C SER A 144 33.10 -24.91 -21.65
N ILE A 145 32.28 -24.89 -22.70
CA ILE A 145 30.96 -24.25 -22.71
C ILE A 145 29.89 -25.32 -22.51
N ASN A 146 29.01 -25.10 -21.53
CA ASN A 146 28.00 -26.09 -21.14
C ASN A 146 26.57 -25.53 -21.19
N LEU A 147 26.39 -24.20 -21.15
CA LEU A 147 25.07 -23.58 -21.08
C LEU A 147 24.91 -22.48 -22.12
N LEU A 148 23.72 -22.44 -22.72
CA LEU A 148 23.28 -21.42 -23.67
C LEU A 148 21.80 -21.11 -23.40
N ALA A 149 21.46 -19.84 -23.21
CA ALA A 149 20.08 -19.39 -23.16
C ALA A 149 19.90 -18.04 -23.89
N CYS A 150 18.67 -17.74 -24.28
CA CYS A 150 18.30 -16.52 -25.00
C CYS A 150 17.21 -15.76 -24.24
N CYS A 151 17.41 -14.46 -24.03
CA CYS A 151 16.38 -13.57 -23.53
C CYS A 151 15.39 -13.24 -24.64
N GLN A 152 14.13 -13.68 -24.49
CA GLN A 152 13.11 -13.45 -25.52
C GLN A 152 12.65 -11.99 -25.60
N SER A 153 12.83 -11.18 -24.55
CA SER A 153 12.43 -9.77 -24.52
C SER A 153 13.43 -8.83 -25.21
N THR A 154 14.73 -9.16 -25.16
CA THR A 154 15.80 -8.31 -25.71
C THR A 154 16.57 -8.94 -26.85
N GLY A 155 16.51 -10.26 -27.01
CA GLY A 155 17.32 -11.01 -27.95
C GLY A 155 18.78 -11.19 -27.52
N ASN A 156 19.15 -10.86 -26.29
CA ASN A 156 20.49 -11.09 -25.78
C ASN A 156 20.72 -12.57 -25.47
N LEU A 157 21.97 -13.02 -25.63
CA LEU A 157 22.40 -14.38 -25.31
C LEU A 157 23.19 -14.42 -24.01
N ILE A 158 23.00 -15.48 -23.23
CA ILE A 158 23.78 -15.75 -22.01
C ILE A 158 24.45 -17.11 -22.14
N ILE A 159 25.75 -17.14 -21.86
CA ILE A 159 26.61 -18.30 -22.10
C ILE A 159 27.35 -18.63 -20.82
N GLY A 160 27.26 -19.89 -20.40
CA GLY A 160 27.88 -20.40 -19.19
C GLY A 160 29.04 -21.37 -19.45
N SER A 161 30.12 -21.18 -18.71
CA SER A 161 31.30 -22.06 -18.67
C SER A 161 31.72 -22.27 -17.22
N LYS A 162 31.50 -23.47 -16.68
CA LYS A 162 31.70 -23.76 -15.25
C LYS A 162 30.97 -22.71 -14.41
N LYS A 163 31.67 -21.95 -13.57
CA LYS A 163 31.10 -20.88 -12.73
C LYS A 163 31.03 -19.51 -13.41
N SER A 164 31.58 -19.36 -14.61
CA SER A 164 31.65 -18.07 -15.29
C SER A 164 30.52 -17.92 -16.31
N ILE A 165 29.94 -16.73 -16.38
CA ILE A 165 28.90 -16.36 -17.33
C ILE A 165 29.30 -15.10 -18.10
N THR A 166 29.05 -15.11 -19.41
CA THR A 166 29.16 -13.95 -20.31
C THR A 166 27.82 -13.70 -20.97
N ILE A 167 27.43 -12.43 -21.08
CA ILE A 167 26.26 -11.99 -21.85
C ILE A 167 26.75 -11.41 -23.18
N PHE A 168 26.04 -11.71 -24.26
CA PHE A 168 26.23 -11.12 -25.59
C PHE A 168 24.98 -10.33 -25.96
N HIS A 169 25.17 -9.05 -26.25
CA HIS A 169 24.13 -8.14 -26.67
C HIS A 169 23.86 -8.29 -28.16
N VAL A 170 22.59 -8.39 -28.53
CA VAL A 170 22.20 -8.31 -29.93
C VAL A 170 22.26 -6.85 -30.38
N VAL A 171 22.90 -6.59 -31.52
CA VAL A 171 23.05 -5.23 -32.06
C VAL A 171 22.72 -5.21 -33.54
N PHE A 172 22.02 -4.17 -34.00
CA PHE A 172 21.78 -3.93 -35.42
C PHE A 172 22.76 -2.89 -35.94
N ARG A 173 23.81 -3.35 -36.61
CA ARG A 173 24.86 -2.50 -37.19
C ARG A 173 24.45 -2.05 -38.59
N THR A 174 24.94 -0.89 -39.01
CA THR A 174 24.69 -0.34 -40.35
C THR A 174 25.98 -0.38 -41.15
N HIS A 175 25.94 -0.97 -42.33
CA HIS A 175 27.08 -1.00 -43.24
C HIS A 175 27.37 0.42 -43.75
N ASP A 176 28.63 0.88 -43.61
CA ASP A 176 29.00 2.28 -43.85
C ASP A 176 28.66 2.80 -45.25
N ILE A 177 28.95 1.99 -46.28
CA ILE A 177 28.76 2.38 -47.69
C ILE A 177 27.30 2.20 -48.14
N SER A 178 26.76 0.98 -48.03
CA SER A 178 25.41 0.67 -48.54
C SER A 178 24.27 1.12 -47.64
N ARG A 179 24.55 1.54 -46.40
CA ARG A 179 23.56 1.90 -45.38
C ARG A 179 22.56 0.79 -45.03
N LEU A 180 22.87 -0.45 -45.41
CA LEU A 180 22.05 -1.61 -45.06
C LEU A 180 22.32 -2.02 -43.62
N LYS A 181 21.26 -2.39 -42.90
CA LYS A 181 21.37 -2.93 -41.55
C LYS A 181 21.67 -4.43 -41.58
N PHE A 182 22.45 -4.91 -40.62
CA PHE A 182 22.72 -6.32 -40.40
C PHE A 182 22.75 -6.62 -38.90
N LEU A 183 22.41 -7.86 -38.54
CA LEU A 183 22.44 -8.37 -37.18
C LEU A 183 23.88 -8.66 -36.75
N ASP A 184 24.31 -8.28 -35.56
CA ASP A 184 25.61 -8.69 -35.00
C ASP A 184 25.53 -8.84 -33.48
N PHE A 185 26.62 -9.27 -32.85
CA PHE A 185 26.67 -9.50 -31.41
C PHE A 185 27.90 -8.89 -30.76
N GLU A 186 27.74 -8.35 -29.55
CA GLU A 186 28.82 -7.74 -28.78
C GLU A 186 28.86 -8.31 -27.36
N PRO A 187 30.03 -8.77 -26.88
CA PRO A 187 30.15 -9.24 -25.51
C PRO A 187 29.97 -8.07 -24.53
N SER A 188 29.30 -8.31 -23.41
CA SER A 188 29.26 -7.35 -22.31
C SER A 188 30.67 -7.00 -21.83
N SER A 189 30.84 -5.78 -21.31
CA SER A 189 32.13 -5.31 -20.78
C SER A 189 32.53 -5.97 -19.45
N PHE A 190 31.67 -6.81 -18.90
CA PHE A 190 31.89 -7.57 -17.68
C PHE A 190 31.55 -9.06 -17.88
N ASN A 191 32.16 -9.90 -17.06
CA ASN A 191 31.74 -11.29 -16.86
C ASN A 191 31.28 -11.47 -15.42
N LEU A 192 30.44 -12.47 -15.19
CA LEU A 192 29.95 -12.80 -13.85
C LEU A 192 30.56 -14.14 -13.41
N GLU A 193 31.06 -14.19 -12.19
CA GLU A 193 31.53 -15.42 -11.55
C GLU A 193 30.60 -15.81 -10.42
N LEU A 194 29.98 -16.99 -10.54
CA LEU A 194 29.02 -17.54 -9.61
C LEU A 194 29.68 -18.29 -8.45
N SER A 195 28.93 -18.45 -7.36
CA SER A 195 29.34 -19.27 -6.22
C SER A 195 29.39 -20.78 -6.53
N PHE A 196 28.53 -21.27 -7.42
CA PHE A 196 28.42 -22.67 -7.83
C PHE A 196 28.41 -22.85 -9.35
N GLU A 197 28.63 -24.07 -9.83
CA GLU A 197 28.50 -24.42 -11.25
C GLU A 197 27.03 -24.72 -11.57
N PRO A 198 26.36 -23.88 -12.40
CA PRO A 198 24.97 -24.09 -12.78
C PRO A 198 24.82 -25.24 -13.79
N THR A 199 23.70 -25.94 -13.70
CA THR A 199 23.20 -26.89 -14.70
C THR A 199 22.11 -26.28 -15.57
N SER A 200 21.50 -25.18 -15.13
CA SER A 200 20.51 -24.41 -15.90
C SER A 200 20.67 -22.91 -15.66
N ILE A 201 20.38 -22.12 -16.70
CA ILE A 201 20.47 -20.66 -16.70
C ILE A 201 19.31 -20.05 -17.48
N SER A 202 18.78 -18.93 -16.99
CA SER A 202 17.75 -18.14 -17.66
C SER A 202 18.07 -16.66 -17.55
N LEU A 203 17.83 -15.91 -18.64
CA LEU A 203 17.96 -14.46 -18.69
C LEU A 203 16.63 -13.86 -19.17
N VAL A 204 16.10 -12.93 -18.39
CA VAL A 204 14.91 -12.14 -18.75
C VAL A 204 15.20 -10.70 -18.37
N GLU A 205 15.16 -9.80 -19.34
CA GLU A 205 15.54 -8.39 -19.13
C GLU A 205 16.93 -8.30 -18.47
N ASP A 206 17.03 -7.62 -17.33
CA ASP A 206 18.23 -7.47 -16.50
C ASP A 206 18.31 -8.48 -15.33
N ILE A 207 17.46 -9.52 -15.34
CA ILE A 207 17.42 -10.55 -14.30
C ILE A 207 18.00 -11.88 -14.82
N VAL A 208 18.91 -12.45 -14.03
CA VAL A 208 19.51 -13.76 -14.26
C VAL A 208 19.05 -14.73 -13.18
N ALA A 209 18.67 -15.92 -13.59
CA ALA A 209 18.37 -17.03 -12.70
C ALA A 209 19.25 -18.24 -13.05
N VAL A 210 19.87 -18.83 -12.04
CA VAL A 210 20.77 -19.99 -12.18
C VAL A 210 20.40 -21.07 -11.19
N LEU A 211 20.51 -22.33 -11.61
CA LEU A 211 20.15 -23.52 -10.84
C LEU A 211 21.23 -24.59 -11.00
N ASN A 212 21.51 -25.31 -9.92
CA ASN A 212 22.14 -26.63 -9.96
C ASN A 212 21.26 -27.62 -9.17
N SER A 213 21.72 -28.87 -8.98
CA SER A 213 20.94 -29.89 -8.27
C SER A 213 20.52 -29.56 -6.82
N ASN A 214 21.14 -28.56 -6.17
CA ASN A 214 20.92 -28.23 -4.76
C ASN A 214 20.58 -26.76 -4.48
N SER A 215 20.99 -25.84 -5.36
CA SER A 215 20.96 -24.40 -5.16
C SER A 215 20.27 -23.66 -6.31
N VAL A 216 19.50 -22.62 -5.97
CA VAL A 216 18.96 -21.64 -6.92
C VAL A 216 19.41 -20.24 -6.50
N HIS A 217 19.83 -19.44 -7.46
CA HIS A 217 20.13 -18.02 -7.27
C HIS A 217 19.49 -17.18 -8.38
N VAL A 218 18.62 -16.25 -8.00
CA VAL A 218 18.03 -15.23 -8.87
C VAL A 218 18.53 -13.86 -8.43
N PHE A 219 19.07 -13.09 -9.36
CA PHE A 219 19.62 -11.76 -9.10
C PHE A 219 19.42 -10.83 -10.29
N LYS A 220 19.32 -9.54 -9.98
CA LYS A 220 19.21 -8.45 -10.94
C LYS A 220 20.55 -7.75 -11.11
N ILE A 221 20.87 -7.37 -12.33
CA ILE A 221 22.04 -6.59 -12.69
C ILE A 221 21.64 -5.11 -12.69
N THR A 222 22.25 -4.30 -11.81
CA THR A 222 21.93 -2.88 -11.64
C THR A 222 23.14 -1.98 -11.87
N GLU A 223 22.89 -0.71 -12.18
CA GLU A 223 23.93 0.32 -12.18
C GLU A 223 24.12 0.83 -10.74
N GLY A 224 25.36 0.81 -10.26
CA GLY A 224 25.75 1.24 -8.94
C GLY A 224 25.67 2.74 -8.81
N SER A 225 24.60 3.24 -8.18
CA SER A 225 24.70 4.47 -7.41
C SER A 225 25.47 4.18 -6.13
N ASP A 226 26.33 5.09 -5.68
CA ASP A 226 26.96 5.04 -4.35
C ASP A 226 25.89 5.15 -3.25
N THR A 227 25.21 4.04 -3.00
CA THR A 227 24.32 3.84 -1.85
C THR A 227 24.77 2.55 -1.23
N SER A 228 25.54 2.70 -0.15
CA SER A 228 25.85 1.68 0.84
C SER A 228 24.78 0.58 0.88
N ASN A 229 25.19 -0.68 0.68
CA ASN A 229 24.40 -1.87 0.99
C ASN A 229 23.71 -1.68 2.34
N SER A 230 22.40 -1.41 2.29
CA SER A 230 21.54 -1.51 3.46
C SER A 230 21.12 -2.97 3.55
N ASP A 231 22.00 -3.78 4.12
CA ASP A 231 21.52 -4.87 4.95
C ASP A 231 20.62 -4.21 6.02
N VAL A 232 19.30 -4.36 5.89
CA VAL A 232 18.37 -4.05 6.98
C VAL A 232 18.57 -5.11 8.05
N SER A 233 19.68 -4.97 8.78
CA SER A 233 19.96 -5.59 10.07
C SER A 233 21.34 -5.11 10.54
N LYS A 234 21.40 -3.86 11.01
CA LYS A 234 22.32 -3.39 12.06
C LYS A 234 22.09 -1.90 12.37
N ASN A 235 21.31 -1.65 13.41
CA ASN A 235 21.62 -0.56 14.33
C ASN A 235 22.22 -1.17 15.60
N LEU A 236 23.19 -0.45 16.18
CA LEU A 236 23.92 -0.70 17.43
C LEU A 236 25.16 -1.61 17.29
N ILE A 237 26.30 -1.02 16.88
CA ILE A 237 27.33 -0.55 17.84
C ILE A 237 28.48 0.04 17.00
N SER A 238 28.69 1.32 17.21
CA SER A 238 29.78 2.10 16.63
C SER A 238 31.15 1.73 17.20
N LYS A 239 32.11 1.57 16.28
CA LYS A 239 33.52 1.98 16.35
C LYS A 239 34.33 1.59 17.61
N LYS A 240 35.37 0.78 17.38
CA LYS A 240 36.77 1.25 17.47
C LYS A 240 37.72 0.42 16.60
N LYS A 241 38.52 1.14 15.82
CA LYS A 241 39.77 0.75 15.13
C LYS A 241 40.67 -0.05 16.11
N SER A 242 41.55 -0.97 15.70
CA SER A 242 42.67 -0.75 14.77
C SER A 242 43.49 -2.04 14.56
N MET A 243 44.06 -2.20 13.35
CA MET A 243 45.45 -2.62 13.04
C MET A 243 45.96 -3.96 13.63
N SER A 244 46.13 -5.04 12.84
CA SER A 244 47.19 -5.34 11.84
C SER A 244 48.30 -6.26 12.40
N LEU A 245 48.79 -7.16 11.52
CA LEU A 245 49.82 -8.20 11.70
C LEU A 245 49.35 -9.43 12.51
N GLY A 246 49.62 -10.67 12.12
CA GLY A 246 50.42 -11.24 11.05
C GLY A 246 50.68 -12.70 11.44
N SER A 247 50.54 -13.59 10.46
CA SER A 247 51.14 -14.95 10.35
C SER A 247 51.78 -15.58 11.59
N SER A 248 51.36 -16.78 11.97
CA SER A 248 52.18 -18.01 11.91
C SER A 248 51.43 -19.25 12.43
N GLU A 249 51.96 -20.39 12.01
CA GLU A 249 51.40 -21.73 11.98
C GLU A 249 51.32 -22.45 13.35
N GLU A 250 50.65 -23.60 13.30
CA GLU A 250 50.97 -24.86 14.01
C GLU A 250 50.38 -25.18 15.41
N SER A 251 49.52 -26.20 15.38
CA SER A 251 49.46 -27.42 16.23
C SER A 251 49.54 -27.34 17.78
N VAL A 252 48.40 -27.66 18.44
CA VAL A 252 48.10 -28.85 19.30
C VAL A 252 49.26 -29.46 20.13
N PRO A 253 49.16 -29.98 21.40
CA PRO A 253 47.98 -30.35 22.24
C PRO A 253 48.05 -30.11 23.80
N SER A 254 46.90 -30.35 24.46
CA SER A 254 46.66 -31.09 25.73
C SER A 254 47.21 -30.69 27.13
N LYS A 255 46.23 -30.57 28.07
CA LYS A 255 46.13 -31.10 29.45
C LYS A 255 47.07 -30.58 30.55
N SER A 256 46.49 -30.05 31.66
CA SER A 256 46.17 -30.83 32.89
C SER A 256 45.83 -29.94 34.12
N HIS A 257 44.71 -30.27 34.78
CA HIS A 257 44.45 -30.41 36.24
C HIS A 257 44.92 -29.32 37.24
N ALA A 258 43.98 -28.67 37.94
CA ALA A 258 43.48 -28.97 39.32
C ALA A 258 44.22 -28.09 40.34
N ASP A 259 43.72 -27.54 41.44
CA ASP A 259 42.45 -27.30 42.16
C ASP A 259 42.82 -26.04 43.01
N GLU A 260 41.99 -25.13 43.52
CA GLU A 260 41.03 -25.30 44.63
C GLU A 260 40.53 -23.89 45.03
N ASN A 261 39.21 -23.78 45.22
CA ASN A 261 38.34 -22.78 45.89
C ASN A 261 38.90 -21.51 46.57
N SER A 262 38.28 -20.36 46.25
CA SER A 262 37.62 -19.48 47.24
C SER A 262 36.67 -18.48 46.58
N ASP A 263 35.50 -18.32 47.19
CA ASP A 263 34.33 -17.52 46.81
C ASP A 263 34.60 -16.02 46.56
N ASP A 264 33.96 -15.44 45.53
CA ASP A 264 33.19 -14.19 45.65
C ASP A 264 32.43 -13.82 44.36
N LEU A 265 31.27 -13.19 44.56
CA LEU A 265 30.20 -12.90 43.61
C LEU A 265 30.59 -11.93 42.47
N SER A 266 30.22 -12.28 41.22
CA SER A 266 29.51 -11.38 40.28
C SER A 266 29.08 -12.13 39.01
N SER A 267 27.77 -12.24 38.85
CA SER A 267 27.07 -13.01 37.81
C SER A 267 27.01 -12.28 36.47
N SER A 268 27.56 -12.90 35.41
CA SER A 268 27.12 -12.67 34.02
C SER A 268 27.16 -13.99 33.26
N GLY A 269 26.12 -14.81 33.48
CA GLY A 269 25.93 -16.08 32.79
C GLY A 269 25.46 -15.85 31.35
N ALA A 270 26.11 -16.53 30.42
CA ALA A 270 25.62 -16.77 29.07
C ALA A 270 24.19 -17.35 29.09
N PRO A 271 23.35 -17.11 28.06
CA PRO A 271 22.03 -17.71 28.02
C PRO A 271 22.19 -19.23 27.92
N SER A 272 21.64 -19.94 28.91
CA SER A 272 21.59 -21.39 28.94
C SER A 272 20.84 -21.92 27.73
N THR A 273 21.51 -22.78 26.96
CA THR A 273 20.87 -23.64 25.96
C THR A 273 19.73 -24.43 26.61
N LEU A 274 18.52 -24.28 26.09
CA LEU A 274 17.35 -24.99 26.59
C LEU A 274 17.37 -26.43 26.04
N ASP A 275 17.43 -27.43 26.92
CA ASP A 275 17.34 -28.83 26.51
C ASP A 275 15.89 -29.20 26.19
N LEU A 276 15.59 -29.36 24.90
CA LEU A 276 14.25 -29.69 24.38
C LEU A 276 13.69 -30.97 25.01
N ASN A 277 14.55 -31.92 25.41
CA ASN A 277 14.10 -33.17 26.01
C ASN A 277 13.54 -32.97 27.43
N VAL A 278 14.03 -31.97 28.16
CA VAL A 278 13.51 -31.60 29.49
C VAL A 278 12.14 -30.94 29.36
N LEU A 279 11.95 -30.13 28.31
CA LEU A 279 10.67 -29.47 28.01
C LEU A 279 9.60 -30.47 27.54
N ILE A 280 10.00 -31.47 26.75
CA ILE A 280 9.10 -32.54 26.27
C ILE A 280 8.69 -33.45 27.42
N ASN A 281 9.63 -33.82 28.31
CA ASN A 281 9.34 -34.69 29.46
C ASN A 281 8.45 -34.01 30.52
N SER A 282 8.51 -32.69 30.68
CA SER A 282 7.65 -31.97 31.63
C SER A 282 6.20 -31.82 31.16
N VAL A 283 5.97 -31.77 29.83
CA VAL A 283 4.63 -31.77 29.23
C VAL A 283 4.00 -33.17 29.24
N LEU A 284 4.82 -34.22 29.10
CA LEU A 284 4.35 -35.61 29.06
C LEU A 284 3.97 -36.18 30.45
N ASN A 285 4.48 -35.62 31.56
CA ASN A 285 4.17 -36.05 32.93
C ASN A 285 3.74 -34.86 33.81
N PRO A 286 2.47 -34.44 33.77
CA PRO A 286 1.99 -33.31 34.56
C PRO A 286 1.73 -33.72 36.01
N GLN A 287 2.74 -33.57 36.88
CA GLN A 287 2.55 -33.59 38.33
C GLN A 287 2.72 -32.17 38.86
N GLY A 288 1.65 -31.36 38.79
CA GLY A 288 1.55 -30.02 39.39
C GLY A 288 1.72 -28.84 38.42
N PRO A 289 1.30 -27.62 38.82
CA PRO A 289 1.40 -26.41 38.00
C PRO A 289 2.86 -25.96 37.96
N PHE A 290 3.51 -26.08 36.80
CA PHE A 290 4.86 -25.58 36.57
C PHE A 290 4.79 -24.10 36.20
N GLU A 291 5.42 -23.23 36.99
CA GLU A 291 5.44 -21.78 36.75
C GLU A 291 6.49 -21.43 35.67
N TRP A 292 6.01 -21.20 34.44
CA TRP A 292 6.81 -20.88 33.26
C TRP A 292 7.59 -19.56 33.36
N GLU A 293 7.26 -18.72 34.34
CA GLU A 293 7.81 -17.37 34.53
C GLU A 293 9.30 -17.36 34.92
N HIS A 294 9.84 -18.49 35.39
CA HIS A 294 11.24 -18.62 35.78
C HIS A 294 12.17 -19.15 34.67
N VAL A 295 11.63 -19.63 33.55
CA VAL A 295 12.42 -20.26 32.47
C VAL A 295 12.47 -19.41 31.20
N LEU A 296 11.44 -18.60 30.94
CA LEU A 296 11.35 -17.75 29.75
C LEU A 296 11.21 -16.29 30.16
N HIS A 297 12.00 -15.41 29.54
CA HIS A 297 11.94 -13.97 29.79
C HIS A 297 10.54 -13.42 29.43
N LYS A 298 10.00 -12.46 30.20
CA LYS A 298 8.62 -11.94 30.05
C LYS A 298 8.27 -11.44 28.63
N ASN A 299 9.27 -10.98 27.88
CA ASN A 299 9.10 -10.54 26.48
C ASN A 299 8.97 -11.69 25.47
N SER A 300 9.08 -12.95 25.90
CA SER A 300 8.99 -14.12 25.02
C SER A 300 7.54 -14.57 24.79
N PHE A 301 6.56 -13.88 25.39
CA PHE A 301 5.15 -14.22 25.27
C PHE A 301 4.43 -13.32 24.25
N PRO A 302 3.53 -13.90 23.42
CA PRO A 302 3.10 -15.30 23.44
C PRO A 302 4.12 -16.25 22.79
N VAL A 303 4.43 -17.37 23.46
CA VAL A 303 5.25 -18.46 22.94
C VAL A 303 4.34 -19.40 22.13
N VAL A 304 4.64 -19.59 20.85
CA VAL A 304 3.94 -20.58 20.00
C VAL A 304 4.83 -21.81 19.87
N VAL A 305 4.42 -22.93 20.46
CA VAL A 305 5.09 -24.23 20.31
C VAL A 305 4.31 -25.06 19.28
N GLN A 306 4.91 -25.33 18.12
CA GLN A 306 4.35 -26.26 17.14
C GLN A 306 4.78 -27.69 17.45
N PHE A 307 3.82 -28.56 17.74
CA PHE A 307 4.06 -29.99 17.94
C PHE A 307 4.01 -30.74 16.60
N PRO A 308 4.88 -31.76 16.37
CA PRO A 308 4.72 -32.70 15.27
C PRO A 308 3.49 -33.59 15.53
N SER A 309 2.59 -33.68 14.56
CA SER A 309 1.35 -34.47 14.69
C SER A 309 1.65 -35.98 14.67
N ILE A 310 1.19 -36.71 15.70
CA ILE A 310 1.07 -38.17 15.69
C ILE A 310 -0.16 -38.54 14.84
N PRO A 311 -0.09 -39.54 13.94
CA PRO A 311 -1.22 -39.91 13.10
C PRO A 311 -2.29 -40.66 13.92
N SER A 312 -3.51 -40.13 13.97
CA SER A 312 -4.69 -40.87 14.41
C SER A 312 -5.67 -41.01 13.26
N ALA A 313 -6.09 -42.25 13.02
CA ALA A 313 -7.06 -42.60 12.00
C ALA A 313 -8.46 -42.03 12.31
N VAL A 314 -9.20 -41.77 11.22
CA VAL A 314 -10.66 -41.55 11.13
C VAL A 314 -11.17 -40.13 11.42
N GLY A 315 -11.60 -39.46 10.33
CA GLY A 315 -12.83 -38.67 10.31
C GLY A 315 -12.72 -37.15 10.52
N MET A 316 -13.14 -36.42 9.47
CA MET A 316 -13.57 -35.01 9.43
C MET A 316 -12.51 -33.91 9.20
N SER A 317 -12.74 -33.21 8.08
CA SER A 317 -12.47 -31.82 7.68
C SER A 317 -11.37 -31.01 8.37
N ASP A 318 -10.58 -30.38 7.50
CA ASP A 318 -9.54 -29.36 7.74
C ASP A 318 -8.18 -29.89 8.23
N SER A 319 -7.43 -30.48 7.28
CA SER A 319 -6.01 -30.78 7.44
C SER A 319 -5.20 -30.31 6.22
N SER A 320 -4.78 -29.04 6.22
CA SER A 320 -3.61 -28.62 5.44
C SER A 320 -2.37 -29.20 6.12
N ASN A 321 -1.89 -30.29 5.56
CA ASN A 321 -0.71 -31.05 5.95
C ASN A 321 0.54 -30.16 6.03
N PHE A 322 1.13 -29.97 7.21
CA PHE A 322 2.46 -29.37 7.37
C PHE A 322 3.53 -30.42 7.01
N LYS A 323 3.95 -30.46 5.74
CA LYS A 323 5.31 -30.91 5.40
C LYS A 323 6.29 -29.79 5.77
N SER A 324 7.42 -30.11 6.38
CA SER A 324 8.54 -29.16 6.54
C SER A 324 9.00 -28.67 5.16
N SER A 325 9.25 -27.37 5.00
CA SER A 325 9.80 -26.79 3.75
C SER A 325 11.01 -27.57 3.27
N SER A 326 11.08 -27.93 1.99
CA SER A 326 12.22 -28.62 1.37
C SER A 326 13.51 -27.78 1.32
N PHE A 327 13.39 -26.47 1.57
CA PHE A 327 14.50 -25.50 1.54
C PHE A 327 14.99 -25.11 2.94
N LYS A 328 16.30 -24.85 3.05
CA LYS A 328 16.96 -24.27 4.22
C LYS A 328 16.32 -22.91 4.58
N SER A 329 16.22 -22.62 5.88
CA SER A 329 15.72 -21.32 6.36
C SER A 329 16.60 -20.17 5.85
N SER A 330 16.04 -18.98 5.63
CA SER A 330 16.78 -17.84 5.07
C SER A 330 18.05 -17.47 5.85
N HIS A 331 18.11 -17.75 7.15
CA HIS A 331 19.30 -17.52 7.98
C HIS A 331 20.39 -18.60 7.83
N SER A 332 20.02 -19.77 7.32
CA SER A 332 20.89 -20.93 7.12
C SER A 332 21.40 -21.07 5.68
N VAL A 333 20.82 -20.35 4.72
CA VAL A 333 21.26 -20.38 3.31
C VAL A 333 22.66 -19.76 3.21
N SER A 334 23.55 -20.45 2.51
CA SER A 334 24.90 -19.94 2.24
C SER A 334 24.84 -18.58 1.52
N LYS A 335 25.74 -17.66 1.88
CA LYS A 335 25.93 -16.45 1.08
C LYS A 335 26.40 -16.92 -0.30
N MET A 336 25.54 -16.78 -1.32
CA MET A 336 25.86 -17.06 -2.72
C MET A 336 26.30 -15.74 -3.37
N PRO A 337 27.58 -15.33 -3.27
CA PRO A 337 28.05 -14.12 -3.93
C PRO A 337 28.12 -14.34 -5.45
N VAL A 338 27.97 -13.24 -6.18
CA VAL A 338 28.31 -13.16 -7.60
C VAL A 338 29.36 -12.07 -7.73
N THR A 339 30.50 -12.42 -8.31
CA THR A 339 31.63 -11.50 -8.50
C THR A 339 31.58 -10.94 -9.91
N ILE A 340 31.73 -9.61 -10.04
CA ILE A 340 31.79 -8.93 -11.33
C ILE A 340 33.26 -8.84 -11.75
N LEU A 341 33.60 -9.43 -12.89
CA LEU A 341 34.91 -9.37 -13.51
C LEU A 341 34.88 -8.35 -14.66
N LYS A 342 35.38 -7.14 -14.44
CA LYS A 342 35.43 -6.08 -15.46
C LYS A 342 36.54 -6.35 -16.48
N ASN A 343 36.27 -6.08 -17.76
CA ASN A 343 37.26 -6.22 -18.84
C ASN A 343 38.11 -4.95 -19.04
N THR A 344 37.66 -3.77 -18.56
CA THR A 344 38.30 -2.44 -18.72
C THR A 344 38.07 -1.55 -17.48
N GLU A 345 38.98 -0.60 -17.20
CA GLU A 345 38.96 0.24 -15.98
C GLU A 345 37.98 1.44 -16.04
N GLU A 346 37.47 1.83 -17.21
CA GLU A 346 36.77 3.11 -17.43
C GLU A 346 35.23 3.06 -17.45
N GLU A 347 34.59 1.94 -17.11
CA GLU A 347 33.13 1.79 -17.25
C GLU A 347 32.38 1.68 -15.91
N GLY A 348 31.13 2.17 -15.93
CA GLY A 348 30.23 2.40 -14.79
C GLY A 348 30.23 1.31 -13.71
N GLN A 349 29.95 1.71 -12.47
CA GLN A 349 29.85 0.80 -11.34
C GLN A 349 28.64 -0.12 -11.61
N ILE A 350 28.85 -1.43 -11.75
CA ILE A 350 27.76 -2.42 -11.86
C ILE A 350 27.60 -3.02 -10.47
N SER A 351 26.37 -3.23 -10.05
CA SER A 351 26.01 -3.86 -8.78
C SER A 351 25.03 -5.02 -9.01
N ILE A 352 24.93 -5.90 -8.01
CA ILE A 352 24.07 -7.09 -8.06
C ILE A 352 23.08 -7.01 -6.92
N GLU A 353 21.81 -6.91 -7.27
CA GLU A 353 20.69 -6.99 -6.35
C GLU A 353 20.20 -8.44 -6.29
N ASN A 354 20.13 -9.03 -5.10
CA ASN A 354 19.79 -10.44 -4.95
C ASN A 354 18.29 -10.58 -4.69
N LEU A 355 17.59 -11.30 -5.56
CA LEU A 355 16.13 -11.47 -5.48
C LEU A 355 15.75 -12.75 -4.74
N LEU A 356 16.40 -13.88 -5.05
CA LEU A 356 16.08 -15.18 -4.46
C LEU A 356 17.33 -16.02 -4.29
N ARG A 357 17.46 -16.67 -3.12
CA ARG A 357 18.47 -17.70 -2.87
C ARG A 357 17.81 -18.87 -2.17
N LEU A 358 17.89 -20.05 -2.77
CA LEU A 358 17.34 -21.28 -2.22
C LEU A 358 18.43 -22.35 -2.20
N GLU A 359 18.40 -23.17 -1.16
CA GLU A 359 19.28 -24.32 -1.01
C GLU A 359 18.47 -25.45 -0.37
N LEU A 360 18.49 -26.65 -0.94
CA LEU A 360 17.74 -27.79 -0.41
C LEU A 360 18.30 -28.22 0.97
N LEU A 361 17.45 -28.80 1.80
CA LEU A 361 17.84 -29.40 3.07
C LEU A 361 18.51 -30.76 2.82
N ASP A 362 19.67 -30.97 3.46
CA ASP A 362 20.37 -32.24 3.47
C ASP A 362 19.63 -33.21 4.42
N MET A 363 18.59 -33.90 3.94
CA MET A 363 17.89 -34.94 4.71
C MET A 363 18.51 -36.30 4.39
N GLU A 364 19.05 -36.99 5.40
CA GLU A 364 19.80 -38.26 5.29
C GLU A 364 19.04 -39.43 4.63
N CYS A 365 17.73 -39.30 4.33
CA CYS A 365 16.91 -40.38 3.77
C CYS A 365 16.20 -40.08 2.43
N VAL A 366 16.22 -38.85 1.89
CA VAL A 366 15.66 -38.54 0.55
C VAL A 366 16.53 -37.50 -0.14
N LEU A 367 17.28 -37.93 -1.16
CA LEU A 367 17.99 -37.02 -2.07
C LEU A 367 16.99 -36.43 -3.06
N ASP A 368 16.18 -35.47 -2.62
CA ASP A 368 15.42 -34.63 -3.57
C ASP A 368 16.41 -33.72 -4.32
N LYS A 369 16.16 -33.49 -5.60
CA LYS A 369 17.04 -32.69 -6.47
C LYS A 369 16.24 -31.64 -7.20
N LEU A 370 16.86 -30.50 -7.40
CA LEU A 370 16.33 -29.44 -8.25
C LEU A 370 16.46 -29.82 -9.72
N GLN A 371 15.34 -29.74 -10.43
CA GLN A 371 15.19 -30.26 -11.79
C GLN A 371 14.94 -29.14 -12.81
N CYS A 372 14.02 -28.21 -12.53
CA CYS A 372 13.62 -27.19 -13.50
C CYS A 372 13.64 -25.78 -12.89
N LEU A 373 13.96 -24.80 -13.73
CA LEU A 373 13.93 -23.36 -13.43
C LEU A 373 13.28 -22.62 -14.60
N ILE A 374 12.25 -21.84 -14.33
CA ILE A 374 11.65 -20.93 -15.32
C ILE A 374 11.57 -19.53 -14.74
N LEU A 375 12.07 -18.56 -15.49
CA LEU A 375 11.92 -17.15 -15.22
C LEU A 375 10.94 -16.54 -16.24
N ARG A 376 9.88 -15.87 -15.77
CA ARG A 376 8.82 -15.35 -16.65
C ARG A 376 8.40 -13.92 -16.27
N PRO A 377 8.59 -12.94 -17.15
CA PRO A 377 8.12 -11.57 -16.94
C PRO A 377 6.62 -11.45 -17.21
N LEU A 378 5.96 -10.51 -16.52
CA LEU A 378 4.56 -10.14 -16.74
C LEU A 378 4.46 -8.63 -16.99
N TYR A 379 3.91 -8.25 -18.13
CA TYR A 379 3.72 -6.86 -18.54
C TYR A 379 2.25 -6.48 -18.58
N ARG A 380 1.93 -5.21 -18.34
CA ARG A 380 0.57 -4.67 -18.43
C ARG A 380 0.16 -4.44 -19.88
N THR A 381 -1.08 -4.79 -20.23
CA THR A 381 -1.69 -4.39 -21.51
C THR A 381 -1.89 -2.87 -21.53
N SER A 382 -1.41 -2.17 -22.57
CA SER A 382 -1.25 -0.71 -22.65
C SER A 382 -2.55 0.10 -22.47
N GLY A 383 -2.89 0.45 -21.22
CA GLY A 383 -4.07 1.27 -20.87
C GLY A 383 -3.81 2.38 -19.84
N GLY A 384 -2.56 2.69 -19.52
CA GLY A 384 -2.20 3.82 -18.64
C GLY A 384 -1.13 4.70 -19.29
N GLU A 385 -1.29 6.02 -19.21
CA GLU A 385 -0.29 6.98 -19.67
C GLU A 385 1.07 6.66 -19.02
N ILE A 386 2.05 6.36 -19.88
CA ILE A 386 3.42 6.11 -19.43
C ILE A 386 4.06 7.48 -19.21
N ASN A 387 4.32 7.83 -17.95
CA ASN A 387 5.27 8.89 -17.64
C ASN A 387 6.66 8.41 -18.11
N ALA A 388 7.03 8.76 -19.34
CA ALA A 388 8.32 8.49 -19.96
C ALA A 388 9.45 9.34 -19.32
N GLY A 389 9.54 9.30 -17.98
CA GLY A 389 10.38 10.21 -17.20
C GLY A 389 11.25 9.53 -16.13
N SER A 390 11.47 8.21 -16.19
CA SER A 390 12.38 7.54 -15.25
C SER A 390 13.65 7.05 -15.95
N ASP A 391 14.79 7.49 -15.43
CA ASP A 391 16.17 7.15 -15.77
C ASP A 391 16.35 5.70 -16.29
N VAL A 392 16.75 5.59 -17.56
CA VAL A 392 17.04 4.30 -18.20
C VAL A 392 18.48 3.91 -17.87
N SER A 393 18.72 3.46 -16.64
CA SER A 393 19.96 2.77 -16.29
C SER A 393 20.08 1.46 -17.09
N TYR A 394 21.20 1.25 -17.77
CA TYR A 394 21.51 0.04 -18.57
C TYR A 394 20.50 -0.36 -19.69
N PRO A 395 20.29 0.47 -20.73
CA PRO A 395 19.33 0.21 -21.81
C PRO A 395 19.61 -1.08 -22.62
N GLN A 396 20.83 -1.63 -22.56
CA GLN A 396 21.22 -2.80 -23.36
C GLN A 396 20.66 -4.13 -22.83
N LEU A 397 20.23 -4.19 -21.56
CA LEU A 397 19.61 -5.38 -20.96
C LEU A 397 18.10 -5.26 -20.81
N ARG A 398 17.51 -4.09 -21.13
CA ARG A 398 16.08 -3.83 -20.95
C ARG A 398 15.41 -3.63 -22.30
N SER A 399 14.25 -4.24 -22.48
CA SER A 399 13.38 -4.02 -23.64
C SER A 399 12.72 -2.64 -23.59
N GLU A 400 12.24 -2.15 -24.73
CA GLU A 400 11.46 -0.89 -24.80
C GLU A 400 10.18 -0.94 -23.95
N HIS A 401 9.71 -2.14 -23.62
CA HIS A 401 8.49 -2.39 -22.86
C HIS A 401 8.75 -2.63 -21.37
N TYR A 402 10.01 -2.58 -20.92
CA TYR A 402 10.37 -2.70 -19.51
C TYR A 402 9.53 -1.81 -18.56
N PRO A 403 9.16 -0.55 -18.91
CA PRO A 403 8.30 0.27 -18.05
C PRO A 403 6.90 -0.31 -17.78
N GLN A 404 6.43 -1.24 -18.63
CA GLN A 404 5.15 -1.93 -18.47
C GLN A 404 5.26 -3.19 -17.60
N LEU A 405 6.46 -3.56 -17.14
CA LEU A 405 6.68 -4.72 -16.29
C LEU A 405 5.94 -4.54 -14.97
N VAL A 406 5.05 -5.47 -14.66
CA VAL A 406 4.23 -5.48 -13.44
C VAL A 406 4.75 -6.49 -12.44
N ALA A 407 5.32 -7.60 -12.91
CA ALA A 407 5.88 -8.61 -12.03
C ALA A 407 6.86 -9.54 -12.74
N LEU A 408 7.64 -10.25 -11.94
CA LEU A 408 8.49 -11.36 -12.35
C LEU A 408 8.06 -12.62 -11.59
N ASN A 409 7.89 -13.73 -12.31
CA ASN A 409 7.65 -15.04 -11.70
C ASN A 409 8.87 -15.93 -11.87
N CYS A 410 9.21 -16.68 -10.83
CA CYS A 410 10.24 -17.70 -10.83
C CYS A 410 9.65 -19.04 -10.37
N LEU A 411 9.58 -20.02 -11.27
CA LEU A 411 9.19 -21.39 -10.94
C LEU A 411 10.46 -22.22 -10.71
N VAL A 412 10.54 -22.86 -9.55
CA VAL A 412 11.59 -23.82 -9.19
C VAL A 412 10.96 -25.16 -8.93
N CYS A 413 11.40 -26.22 -9.61
CA CYS A 413 10.89 -27.56 -9.41
C CYS A 413 11.94 -28.47 -8.77
N THR A 414 11.54 -29.22 -7.74
CA THR A 414 12.21 -30.44 -7.30
C THR A 414 11.67 -31.63 -8.10
N HIS A 415 12.01 -32.87 -7.73
CA HIS A 415 11.47 -34.04 -8.43
C HIS A 415 9.95 -34.14 -8.31
N GLN A 416 9.34 -33.80 -7.17
CA GLN A 416 7.91 -34.03 -6.91
C GLN A 416 7.10 -32.74 -6.71
N GLU A 417 7.75 -31.60 -6.49
CA GLU A 417 7.07 -30.35 -6.15
C GLU A 417 7.59 -29.18 -7.00
N GLY A 418 6.70 -28.25 -7.35
CA GLY A 418 7.01 -27.00 -8.04
C GLY A 418 6.65 -25.80 -7.18
N PHE A 419 7.56 -24.86 -6.99
CA PHE A 419 7.41 -23.68 -6.16
C PHE A 419 7.39 -22.41 -7.02
N MET A 420 6.26 -21.70 -7.04
CA MET A 420 6.11 -20.46 -7.80
C MET A 420 6.35 -19.25 -6.90
N TYR A 421 7.46 -18.56 -7.14
CA TYR A 421 7.80 -17.29 -6.51
C TYR A 421 7.35 -16.11 -7.36
N HIS A 422 6.76 -15.10 -6.73
CA HIS A 422 6.28 -13.89 -7.37
C HIS A 422 6.97 -12.66 -6.78
N PHE A 423 7.48 -11.81 -7.67
CA PHE A 423 8.16 -10.56 -7.36
C PHE A 423 7.39 -9.41 -8.00
N PRO A 424 6.67 -8.57 -7.24
CA PRO A 424 5.98 -7.42 -7.81
C PRO A 424 7.01 -6.39 -8.27
N ALA A 425 6.84 -5.87 -9.48
CA ALA A 425 7.66 -4.81 -10.03
C ALA A 425 7.17 -3.45 -9.49
N LEU A 426 8.06 -2.74 -8.80
CA LEU A 426 7.82 -1.40 -8.26
C LEU A 426 8.55 -0.38 -9.14
N GLU A 427 8.06 0.86 -9.20
CA GLU A 427 8.69 1.95 -9.94
C GLU A 427 9.01 1.57 -11.41
N GLY A 428 8.06 0.92 -12.11
CA GLY A 428 8.25 0.49 -13.51
C GLY A 428 9.32 -0.59 -13.70
N GLY A 429 9.53 -1.45 -12.70
CA GLY A 429 10.52 -2.53 -12.72
C GLY A 429 11.90 -2.12 -12.18
N LEU A 430 12.11 -0.86 -11.78
CA LEU A 430 13.39 -0.43 -11.22
C LEU A 430 13.73 -1.10 -9.89
N LYS A 431 12.71 -1.44 -9.08
CA LYS A 431 12.85 -2.23 -7.85
C LYS A 431 11.87 -3.38 -7.86
N PHE A 432 12.24 -4.47 -7.18
CA PHE A 432 11.33 -5.59 -6.93
C PHE A 432 10.94 -5.62 -5.46
N GLY A 433 9.67 -5.92 -5.18
CA GLY A 433 9.25 -6.26 -3.82
C GLY A 433 9.79 -7.64 -3.39
N GLU A 434 9.62 -7.96 -2.11
CA GLU A 434 10.04 -9.25 -1.56
C GLU A 434 9.37 -10.42 -2.32
N GLY A 435 10.20 -11.37 -2.75
CA GLY A 435 9.74 -12.59 -3.43
C GLY A 435 8.94 -13.49 -2.50
N LYS A 436 7.66 -13.70 -2.81
CA LYS A 436 6.79 -14.61 -2.04
C LYS A 436 6.50 -15.86 -2.84
N CYS A 437 6.56 -17.02 -2.19
CA CYS A 437 6.04 -18.25 -2.78
C CYS A 437 4.51 -18.20 -2.74
N ILE A 438 3.88 -18.09 -3.91
CA ILE A 438 2.43 -17.90 -4.04
C ILE A 438 1.68 -19.20 -4.32
N SER A 439 2.35 -20.25 -4.79
CA SER A 439 1.72 -21.53 -5.10
C SER A 439 2.74 -22.68 -5.08
N VAL A 440 2.29 -23.85 -4.64
CA VAL A 440 3.06 -25.10 -4.67
C VAL A 440 2.29 -26.16 -5.47
N TYR A 441 2.91 -26.64 -6.54
CA TYR A 441 2.42 -27.68 -7.44
C TYR A 441 2.94 -29.03 -6.97
N HIS A 442 2.07 -30.02 -6.85
CA HIS A 442 2.44 -31.37 -6.42
C HIS A 442 2.21 -32.30 -7.60
N PHE A 443 3.29 -32.83 -8.16
CA PHE A 443 3.24 -33.70 -9.34
C PHE A 443 2.88 -35.13 -8.94
N THR A 444 2.20 -35.86 -9.81
CA THR A 444 1.82 -37.26 -9.53
C THR A 444 2.97 -38.25 -9.72
N SER A 445 4.00 -37.86 -10.46
CA SER A 445 5.22 -38.62 -10.76
C SER A 445 6.41 -37.65 -10.90
N PRO A 446 7.68 -38.12 -10.84
CA PRO A 446 8.82 -37.23 -11.01
C PRO A 446 8.74 -36.38 -12.28
N VAL A 447 8.96 -35.07 -12.12
CA VAL A 447 8.90 -34.11 -13.22
C VAL A 447 10.18 -34.16 -14.05
N ILE A 448 10.02 -34.09 -15.37
CA ILE A 448 11.12 -34.09 -16.35
C ILE A 448 11.33 -32.67 -16.87
N SER A 449 10.23 -32.02 -17.27
CA SER A 449 10.22 -30.67 -17.81
C SER A 449 8.91 -29.97 -17.49
N VAL A 450 8.95 -28.64 -17.42
CA VAL A 450 7.78 -27.77 -17.20
C VAL A 450 7.79 -26.64 -18.21
N VAL A 451 6.60 -26.18 -18.60
CA VAL A 451 6.41 -24.93 -19.37
C VAL A 451 5.24 -24.13 -18.79
N LEU A 452 5.27 -22.82 -19.03
CA LEU A 452 4.27 -21.88 -18.51
C LEU A 452 3.58 -21.14 -19.66
N GLU A 453 2.30 -21.43 -19.85
CA GLU A 453 1.38 -20.53 -20.56
C GLU A 453 0.99 -19.37 -19.66
N LEU A 454 0.31 -18.34 -20.18
CA LEU A 454 -0.12 -17.17 -19.38
C LEU A 454 -0.85 -17.59 -18.09
N ASN A 455 -1.78 -18.54 -18.20
CA ASN A 455 -2.67 -18.95 -17.11
C ASN A 455 -2.49 -20.41 -16.64
N LEU A 456 -1.70 -21.21 -17.35
CA LEU A 456 -1.54 -22.64 -17.10
C LEU A 456 -0.08 -23.03 -16.93
N LEU A 457 0.15 -24.04 -16.09
CA LEU A 457 1.42 -24.75 -15.96
C LEU A 457 1.24 -26.15 -16.54
N HIS A 458 2.09 -26.53 -17.48
CA HIS A 458 2.16 -27.89 -18.00
C HIS A 458 3.41 -28.56 -17.45
N ALA A 459 3.22 -29.66 -16.72
CA ALA A 459 4.29 -30.48 -16.19
C ALA A 459 4.34 -31.80 -16.93
N LEU A 460 5.46 -32.07 -17.59
CA LEU A 460 5.78 -33.35 -18.17
C LEU A 460 6.47 -34.19 -17.09
N THR A 461 5.79 -35.23 -16.66
CA THR A 461 6.27 -36.20 -15.67
C THR A 461 6.60 -37.53 -16.35
N GLU A 462 7.26 -38.44 -15.64
CA GLU A 462 7.56 -39.79 -16.15
C GLU A 462 6.32 -40.58 -16.59
N THR A 463 5.13 -40.28 -16.05
CA THR A 463 3.88 -40.96 -16.38
C THR A 463 3.07 -40.24 -17.46
N GLY A 464 3.38 -38.98 -17.77
CA GLY A 464 2.68 -38.20 -18.78
C GLY A 464 2.59 -36.70 -18.47
N LEU A 465 1.60 -36.05 -19.07
CA LEU A 465 1.38 -34.62 -19.02
C LEU A 465 0.29 -34.24 -18.00
N GLU A 466 0.63 -33.33 -17.12
CA GLU A 466 -0.25 -32.73 -16.12
C GLU A 466 -0.41 -31.23 -16.41
N THR A 467 -1.62 -30.68 -16.27
CA THR A 467 -1.91 -29.26 -16.54
C THR A 467 -2.62 -28.62 -15.34
N TYR A 468 -2.04 -27.55 -14.81
CA TYR A 468 -2.47 -26.87 -13.60
C TYR A 468 -2.85 -25.40 -13.85
N THR A 469 -3.80 -24.87 -13.10
CA THR A 469 -4.10 -23.43 -13.08
C THR A 469 -3.04 -22.63 -12.32
N LEU A 470 -2.84 -21.36 -12.72
CA LEU A 470 -1.90 -20.44 -12.08
C LEU A 470 -2.60 -19.41 -11.17
N ARG A 471 -1.88 -18.92 -10.15
CA ARG A 471 -2.31 -17.78 -9.32
C ARG A 471 -1.58 -16.47 -9.63
N THR A 472 -0.67 -16.48 -10.60
CA THR A 472 0.21 -15.35 -10.92
C THR A 472 -0.55 -14.06 -11.26
N ALA A 473 -1.71 -14.17 -11.91
CA ALA A 473 -2.53 -13.02 -12.26
C ALA A 473 -3.16 -12.32 -11.06
N HIS A 474 -3.51 -13.04 -9.99
CA HIS A 474 -4.04 -12.42 -8.75
C HIS A 474 -3.02 -11.45 -8.17
N HIS A 475 -1.79 -11.94 -8.00
CA HIS A 475 -0.73 -11.14 -7.40
C HIS A 475 -0.22 -10.02 -8.31
N ALA A 476 -0.17 -10.23 -9.62
CA ALA A 476 0.22 -9.18 -10.55
C ALA A 476 -0.82 -8.04 -10.65
N LEU A 477 -2.12 -8.34 -10.52
CA LEU A 477 -3.21 -7.35 -10.65
C LEU A 477 -3.65 -6.72 -9.31
N GLN A 478 -3.08 -7.16 -8.18
CA GLN A 478 -3.39 -6.69 -6.82
C GLN A 478 -3.12 -5.18 -6.58
N VAL A 479 -2.58 -4.46 -7.56
CA VAL A 479 -2.39 -3.00 -7.51
C VAL A 479 -3.71 -2.21 -7.64
N CYS A 480 -4.86 -2.86 -7.93
CA CYS A 480 -6.11 -2.13 -8.24
C CYS A 480 -7.38 -2.50 -7.46
N MET A 481 -7.42 -3.54 -6.61
CA MET A 481 -8.68 -3.94 -5.95
C MET A 481 -8.48 -4.59 -4.56
N ASP A 482 -9.18 -4.09 -3.53
CA ASP A 482 -9.15 -4.56 -2.14
C ASP A 482 -9.82 -5.93 -1.86
N VAL A 483 -10.38 -6.61 -2.87
CA VAL A 483 -11.08 -7.90 -2.68
C VAL A 483 -10.78 -8.81 -3.87
N ASP A 484 -10.13 -9.95 -3.61
CA ASP A 484 -9.73 -10.92 -4.63
C ASP A 484 -10.68 -12.12 -4.65
N TYR A 485 -11.32 -12.38 -5.80
CA TYR A 485 -11.99 -13.64 -6.10
C TYR A 485 -11.36 -14.28 -7.35
N PRO A 486 -11.00 -15.58 -7.29
CA PRO A 486 -10.90 -16.39 -6.07
C PRO A 486 -9.88 -15.82 -5.08
N PRO A 487 -9.99 -16.16 -3.78
CA PRO A 487 -8.94 -15.87 -2.82
C PRO A 487 -7.62 -16.46 -3.34
N PRO A 488 -6.50 -15.71 -3.33
CA PRO A 488 -5.21 -16.22 -3.78
C PRO A 488 -4.72 -17.42 -2.94
N THR A 489 -5.31 -17.62 -1.75
CA THR A 489 -5.06 -18.76 -0.86
C THR A 489 -5.73 -20.06 -1.27
N ASP A 490 -6.68 -20.02 -2.22
CA ASP A 490 -7.37 -21.22 -2.67
C ASP A 490 -6.40 -22.16 -3.39
N PRO A 491 -6.56 -23.49 -3.19
CA PRO A 491 -5.66 -24.46 -3.80
C PRO A 491 -5.70 -24.36 -5.33
N ILE A 492 -4.56 -24.60 -5.95
CA ILE A 492 -4.45 -24.76 -7.41
C ILE A 492 -5.26 -25.97 -7.89
N SER A 493 -5.71 -25.92 -9.14
CA SER A 493 -6.51 -26.96 -9.77
C SER A 493 -5.71 -27.69 -10.86
N LEU A 494 -5.65 -29.01 -10.79
CA LEU A 494 -5.23 -29.88 -11.89
C LEU A 494 -6.41 -30.01 -12.86
N ILE A 495 -6.31 -29.41 -14.04
CA ILE A 495 -7.38 -29.33 -15.04
C ILE A 495 -7.24 -30.32 -16.20
N GLY A 496 -6.06 -30.94 -16.33
CA GLY A 496 -5.74 -31.90 -17.38
C GLY A 496 -4.71 -32.94 -16.93
N LEU A 497 -4.95 -34.20 -17.27
CA LEU A 497 -4.05 -35.33 -16.98
C LEU A 497 -4.10 -36.30 -18.15
N ARG A 498 -2.98 -36.49 -18.87
CA ARG A 498 -2.89 -37.40 -20.02
C ARG A 498 -1.60 -38.22 -19.98
N PRO A 499 -1.67 -39.56 -20.08
CA PRO A 499 -0.48 -40.40 -20.05
C PRO A 499 0.32 -40.31 -21.36
N PHE A 500 1.65 -40.31 -21.25
CA PHE A 500 2.59 -40.42 -22.37
C PHE A 500 3.77 -41.31 -21.95
N LEU A 501 4.33 -42.08 -22.88
CA LEU A 501 5.42 -43.02 -22.60
C LEU A 501 6.74 -42.55 -23.20
N GLY A 502 7.85 -42.86 -22.52
CA GLY A 502 9.20 -42.57 -23.01
C GLY A 502 9.48 -41.08 -23.20
N VAL A 503 8.81 -40.21 -22.46
CA VAL A 503 8.91 -38.76 -22.66
C VAL A 503 10.26 -38.20 -22.21
N VAL A 504 10.78 -37.23 -22.94
CA VAL A 504 12.13 -36.68 -22.78
C VAL A 504 12.11 -35.17 -22.60
N ASN A 505 11.29 -34.46 -23.38
CA ASN A 505 11.26 -33.00 -23.36
C ASN A 505 9.87 -32.43 -23.66
N LEU A 506 9.63 -31.21 -23.20
CA LEU A 506 8.39 -30.44 -23.37
C LEU A 506 8.72 -29.05 -23.91
N LEU A 507 8.00 -28.61 -24.93
CA LEU A 507 8.21 -27.31 -25.55
C LEU A 507 6.88 -26.61 -25.78
N LEU A 508 6.88 -25.29 -25.65
CA LEU A 508 5.71 -24.45 -25.80
C LEU A 508 5.90 -23.49 -26.98
N SER A 509 5.00 -23.58 -27.96
CA SER A 509 4.77 -22.52 -28.94
C SER A 509 3.54 -21.71 -28.53
N GLU A 510 3.15 -20.75 -29.37
CA GLU A 510 1.97 -19.92 -29.15
C GLU A 510 0.66 -20.73 -29.23
N THR A 511 0.64 -21.78 -30.05
CA THR A 511 -0.57 -22.53 -30.42
C THR A 511 -0.43 -24.04 -30.24
N TYR A 512 0.77 -24.53 -29.95
CA TYR A 512 1.06 -25.95 -29.77
C TYR A 512 1.97 -26.20 -28.57
N LEU A 513 1.66 -27.27 -27.86
CA LEU A 513 2.54 -27.95 -26.92
C LEU A 513 3.17 -29.15 -27.62
N VAL A 514 4.50 -29.22 -27.65
CA VAL A 514 5.23 -30.33 -28.31
C VAL A 514 5.90 -31.20 -27.26
N ILE A 515 5.54 -32.48 -27.24
CA ILE A 515 6.18 -33.50 -26.39
C ILE A 515 7.13 -34.31 -27.26
N VAL A 516 8.38 -34.42 -26.82
CA VAL A 516 9.38 -35.29 -27.42
C VAL A 516 9.46 -36.57 -26.59
N ALA A 517 9.27 -37.72 -27.22
CA ALA A 517 9.46 -39.03 -26.62
C ALA A 517 10.52 -39.83 -27.37
N SER A 518 11.23 -40.69 -26.67
CA SER A 518 12.24 -41.60 -27.24
C SER A 518 11.87 -43.04 -26.88
N SER A 519 12.14 -43.96 -27.81
CA SER A 519 11.84 -45.39 -27.65
C SER A 519 12.93 -46.19 -26.90
N HIS A 520 13.82 -45.53 -26.16
CA HIS A 520 14.89 -46.25 -25.46
C HIS A 520 14.39 -47.06 -24.27
N ASP A 521 14.38 -48.39 -24.42
CA ASP A 521 14.59 -49.32 -23.31
C ASP A 521 16.09 -49.34 -22.97
N THR A 522 16.42 -49.19 -21.69
CA THR A 522 17.78 -48.95 -21.17
C THR A 522 18.74 -50.13 -21.21
N TYR A 523 18.45 -51.21 -21.95
CA TYR A 523 19.32 -52.38 -22.00
C TYR A 523 19.32 -52.98 -23.43
N ASP A 524 20.53 -53.16 -23.98
CA ASP A 524 20.87 -53.92 -25.19
C ASP A 524 20.75 -53.23 -26.58
N SER A 525 21.67 -52.30 -26.88
CA SER A 525 22.50 -52.25 -28.11
C SER A 525 22.88 -50.81 -28.55
N PRO A 526 24.17 -50.48 -28.73
CA PRO A 526 24.64 -49.11 -29.05
C PRO A 526 24.55 -48.72 -30.54
N HIS A 527 23.78 -49.46 -31.36
CA HIS A 527 23.76 -49.30 -32.83
C HIS A 527 22.37 -49.06 -33.44
N LEU A 528 21.29 -48.94 -32.64
CA LEU A 528 20.01 -48.48 -33.16
C LEU A 528 19.87 -46.96 -32.94
N SER A 529 19.56 -46.25 -34.02
CA SER A 529 19.25 -44.81 -34.01
C SER A 529 18.14 -44.52 -32.98
N SER A 530 18.31 -43.47 -32.19
CA SER A 530 17.28 -43.01 -31.26
C SER A 530 16.18 -42.31 -32.06
N ALA A 531 15.16 -43.06 -32.46
CA ALA A 531 14.00 -42.46 -33.10
C ALA A 531 13.21 -41.67 -32.05
N TRP A 532 13.08 -40.36 -32.26
CA TRP A 532 12.20 -39.51 -31.47
C TRP A 532 10.79 -39.52 -32.06
N THR A 533 9.80 -39.62 -31.19
CA THR A 533 8.40 -39.39 -31.50
C THR A 533 8.01 -38.01 -31.01
N LEU A 534 7.47 -37.19 -31.91
CA LEU A 534 7.05 -35.82 -31.66
C LEU A 534 5.52 -35.79 -31.60
N TYR A 535 4.96 -35.46 -30.44
CA TYR A 535 3.53 -35.23 -30.27
C TYR A 535 3.28 -33.72 -30.30
N SER A 536 2.59 -33.24 -31.33
CA SER A 536 2.17 -31.85 -31.44
C SER A 536 0.72 -31.73 -31.00
N LEU A 537 0.49 -31.10 -29.85
CA LEU A 537 -0.83 -30.91 -29.24
C LEU A 537 -1.26 -29.46 -29.44
N GLN A 538 -2.34 -29.23 -30.19
CA GLN A 538 -2.83 -27.88 -30.43
C GLN A 538 -3.55 -27.35 -29.18
N LEU A 539 -3.11 -26.19 -28.71
CA LEU A 539 -3.64 -25.51 -27.53
C LEU A 539 -5.03 -24.92 -27.82
N PRO A 540 -5.99 -25.05 -26.90
CA PRO A 540 -7.27 -24.37 -27.01
C PRO A 540 -7.08 -22.86 -26.85
N SER A 541 -7.96 -22.07 -27.47
CA SER A 541 -7.98 -20.63 -27.22
C SER A 541 -8.42 -20.32 -25.78
N THR A 542 -8.05 -19.15 -25.24
CA THR A 542 -8.54 -18.66 -23.93
C THR A 542 -10.07 -18.71 -23.85
N ALA A 543 -10.75 -18.36 -24.94
CA ALA A 543 -12.20 -18.40 -25.06
C ALA A 543 -12.75 -19.83 -24.94
N THR A 544 -12.15 -20.79 -25.65
CA THR A 544 -12.53 -22.22 -25.58
C THR A 544 -12.37 -22.77 -24.17
N LEU A 545 -11.22 -22.50 -23.55
CA LEU A 545 -10.95 -22.94 -22.17
C LEU A 545 -11.95 -22.34 -21.17
N TYR A 546 -12.29 -21.06 -21.32
CA TYR A 546 -13.33 -20.42 -20.53
C TYR A 546 -14.68 -21.13 -20.72
N THR A 547 -15.11 -21.36 -21.95
CA THR A 547 -16.40 -22.01 -22.24
C THR A 547 -16.48 -23.42 -21.67
N ASP A 548 -15.39 -24.19 -21.71
CA ASP A 548 -15.34 -25.55 -21.16
C ASP A 548 -15.49 -25.54 -19.64
N ILE A 549 -14.78 -24.64 -18.95
CA ILE A 549 -14.89 -24.49 -17.48
C ILE A 549 -16.29 -24.02 -17.09
N VAL A 550 -16.87 -23.04 -17.81
CA VAL A 550 -18.22 -22.54 -17.53
C VAL A 550 -19.28 -23.61 -17.80
N ALA A 551 -19.16 -24.40 -18.86
CA ALA A 551 -20.08 -25.50 -19.16
C ALA A 551 -20.13 -26.52 -18.01
N LEU A 552 -18.97 -26.81 -17.39
CA LEU A 552 -18.90 -27.63 -16.18
C LEU A 552 -19.49 -26.93 -14.96
N ALA A 553 -19.21 -25.63 -14.79
CA ALA A 553 -19.72 -24.83 -13.68
C ALA A 553 -21.25 -24.82 -13.64
N VAL A 554 -21.91 -24.54 -14.77
CA VAL A 554 -23.38 -24.39 -14.85
C VAL A 554 -24.13 -25.63 -14.34
N ASN A 555 -23.57 -26.84 -14.51
CA ASN A 555 -24.14 -28.08 -13.97
C ASN A 555 -24.22 -28.11 -12.43
N HIS A 556 -23.39 -27.29 -11.77
CA HIS A 556 -23.32 -27.16 -10.31
C HIS A 556 -24.04 -25.92 -9.76
N ARG A 557 -24.63 -25.06 -10.62
CA ARG A 557 -25.19 -23.75 -10.23
C ARG A 557 -26.13 -23.82 -9.02
N PHE A 558 -27.02 -24.81 -8.99
CA PHE A 558 -27.99 -25.01 -7.90
C PHE A 558 -27.73 -26.27 -7.06
N SER A 559 -26.99 -27.24 -7.59
CA SER A 559 -26.70 -28.52 -6.91
C SER A 559 -25.45 -28.46 -6.01
N GLY A 560 -24.52 -27.56 -6.30
CA GLY A 560 -23.27 -27.37 -5.55
C GLY A 560 -22.73 -25.94 -5.69
N PRO A 561 -23.32 -24.95 -4.98
CA PRO A 561 -22.95 -23.54 -5.10
C PRO A 561 -21.45 -23.25 -4.91
N SER A 562 -20.79 -23.95 -3.99
CA SER A 562 -19.35 -23.80 -3.74
C SER A 562 -18.51 -24.25 -4.94
N ASN A 563 -18.88 -25.36 -5.61
CA ASN A 563 -18.18 -25.84 -6.81
C ASN A 563 -18.43 -24.89 -8.00
N TYR A 564 -19.65 -24.37 -8.13
CA TYR A 564 -20.00 -23.37 -9.13
C TYR A 564 -19.15 -22.10 -8.99
N LEU A 565 -19.09 -21.52 -7.79
CA LEU A 565 -18.28 -20.33 -7.52
C LEU A 565 -16.80 -20.60 -7.79
N GLN A 566 -16.28 -21.75 -7.38
CA GLN A 566 -14.87 -22.12 -7.60
C GLN A 566 -14.52 -22.22 -9.09
N LEU A 567 -15.35 -22.90 -9.88
CA LEU A 567 -15.12 -23.04 -11.33
C LEU A 567 -15.24 -21.69 -12.04
N LEU A 568 -16.24 -20.88 -11.69
CA LEU A 568 -16.38 -19.52 -12.24
C LEU A 568 -15.20 -18.62 -11.89
N ASN A 569 -14.68 -18.75 -10.68
CA ASN A 569 -13.50 -18.02 -10.22
C ASN A 569 -12.26 -18.38 -11.05
N GLU A 570 -12.02 -19.67 -11.30
CA GLU A 570 -10.93 -20.13 -12.18
C GLU A 570 -11.12 -19.62 -13.63
N ALA A 571 -12.35 -19.67 -14.14
CA ALA A 571 -12.67 -19.17 -15.48
C ALA A 571 -12.48 -17.64 -15.60
N HIS A 572 -12.90 -16.89 -14.57
CA HIS A 572 -12.80 -15.45 -14.53
C HIS A 572 -11.35 -14.97 -14.47
N ILE A 573 -10.50 -15.59 -13.65
CA ILE A 573 -9.09 -15.16 -13.56
C ILE A 573 -8.34 -15.40 -14.88
N ILE A 574 -8.66 -16.48 -15.60
CA ILE A 574 -8.09 -16.78 -16.93
C ILE A 574 -8.34 -15.61 -17.89
N LEU A 575 -9.59 -15.14 -17.99
CA LEU A 575 -9.95 -14.01 -18.84
C LEU A 575 -9.38 -12.68 -18.32
N LYS A 576 -9.45 -12.46 -17.00
CA LYS A 576 -8.89 -11.26 -16.38
C LYS A 576 -7.40 -11.11 -16.68
N ALA A 577 -6.65 -12.20 -16.62
CA ALA A 577 -5.25 -12.22 -16.96
C ALA A 577 -5.03 -11.93 -18.45
N ALA A 578 -5.75 -12.58 -19.35
CA ALA A 578 -5.64 -12.38 -20.79
C ALA A 578 -5.89 -10.93 -21.23
N VAL A 579 -6.87 -10.27 -20.59
CA VAL A 579 -7.20 -8.86 -20.86
C VAL A 579 -6.13 -7.90 -20.33
N ASN A 580 -5.58 -8.14 -19.13
CA ASN A 580 -4.79 -7.13 -18.41
C ASN A 580 -3.27 -7.36 -18.43
N ILE A 581 -2.80 -8.59 -18.67
CA ILE A 581 -1.38 -8.99 -18.57
C ILE A 581 -0.94 -9.76 -19.80
N ARG A 582 0.34 -9.62 -20.14
CA ARG A 582 0.99 -10.40 -21.19
C ARG A 582 2.37 -10.88 -20.76
N THR A 583 2.84 -11.98 -21.35
CA THR A 583 4.20 -12.49 -21.19
C THR A 583 5.14 -12.00 -22.30
N CYS A 584 4.60 -11.53 -23.42
CA CYS A 584 5.33 -10.92 -24.54
C CYS A 584 4.48 -9.87 -25.27
N HIS A 585 5.11 -9.05 -26.12
CA HIS A 585 4.53 -7.81 -26.62
C HIS A 585 3.78 -7.90 -27.96
N GLU A 586 3.88 -9.00 -28.68
CA GLU A 586 3.50 -9.09 -30.10
C GLU A 586 2.01 -9.36 -30.37
N TYR A 587 1.20 -9.71 -29.37
CA TYR A 587 -0.21 -10.07 -29.63
C TYR A 587 -1.14 -8.88 -29.46
N PRO A 588 -1.96 -8.51 -30.46
CA PRO A 588 -3.06 -7.59 -30.23
C PRO A 588 -4.06 -8.19 -29.24
N GLN A 589 -4.78 -7.31 -28.53
CA GLN A 589 -5.86 -7.75 -27.65
C GLN A 589 -6.99 -8.30 -28.52
N VAL A 590 -7.52 -9.48 -28.18
CA VAL A 590 -8.63 -10.08 -28.93
C VAL A 590 -9.93 -9.53 -28.35
N ASP A 591 -10.74 -8.84 -29.15
CA ASP A 591 -12.02 -8.23 -28.70
C ASP A 591 -12.96 -9.26 -28.03
N ILE A 592 -12.92 -10.52 -28.49
CA ILE A 592 -13.69 -11.64 -27.94
C ILE A 592 -13.38 -11.88 -26.45
N GLU A 593 -12.11 -11.79 -26.04
CA GLU A 593 -11.71 -12.01 -24.65
C GLU A 593 -12.23 -10.89 -23.73
N VAL A 594 -12.37 -9.66 -24.24
CA VAL A 594 -12.94 -8.53 -23.50
C VAL A 594 -14.44 -8.73 -23.29
N GLU A 595 -15.16 -9.17 -24.31
CA GLU A 595 -16.59 -9.47 -24.20
C GLU A 595 -16.85 -10.63 -23.22
N LEU A 596 -16.10 -11.72 -23.35
CA LEU A 596 -16.17 -12.86 -22.43
C LEU A 596 -15.78 -12.45 -21.01
N PHE A 597 -14.81 -11.55 -20.84
CA PHE A 597 -14.45 -11.03 -19.52
C PHE A 597 -15.63 -10.28 -18.88
N LYS A 598 -16.35 -9.44 -19.64
CA LYS A 598 -17.57 -8.78 -19.14
C LYS A 598 -18.64 -9.81 -18.76
N GLU A 599 -18.82 -10.86 -19.57
CA GLU A 599 -19.74 -11.95 -19.25
C GLU A 599 -19.34 -12.67 -17.95
N SER A 600 -18.06 -12.98 -17.75
CA SER A 600 -17.56 -13.62 -16.54
C SER A 600 -17.79 -12.77 -15.29
N CYS A 601 -17.60 -11.44 -15.39
CA CYS A 601 -17.91 -10.49 -14.32
C CYS A 601 -19.39 -10.57 -13.94
N LEU A 602 -20.28 -10.59 -14.94
CA LEU A 602 -21.71 -10.68 -14.72
C LEU A 602 -22.11 -12.00 -14.05
N MET A 603 -21.60 -13.14 -14.52
CA MET A 603 -21.92 -14.45 -13.94
C MET A 603 -21.46 -14.58 -12.48
N LEU A 604 -20.28 -14.06 -12.14
CA LEU A 604 -19.80 -14.00 -10.76
C LEU A 604 -20.64 -13.05 -9.91
N ALA A 605 -20.95 -11.86 -10.42
CA ALA A 605 -21.75 -10.87 -9.71
C ALA A 605 -23.17 -11.39 -9.38
N ASP A 606 -23.81 -12.06 -10.34
CA ASP A 606 -25.10 -12.73 -10.19
C ASP A 606 -25.11 -13.71 -9.01
N HIS A 607 -24.05 -14.53 -8.91
CA HIS A 607 -23.90 -15.51 -7.83
C HIS A 607 -23.63 -14.83 -6.48
N LEU A 608 -22.72 -13.86 -6.45
CA LEU A 608 -22.32 -13.16 -5.22
C LEU A 608 -23.44 -12.32 -4.62
N LEU A 609 -24.34 -11.77 -5.44
CA LEU A 609 -25.56 -11.11 -4.93
C LEU A 609 -26.49 -12.08 -4.18
N SER A 610 -26.45 -13.36 -4.54
CA SER A 610 -27.26 -14.40 -3.91
C SER A 610 -26.66 -14.92 -2.59
N SER A 611 -25.47 -14.45 -2.21
CA SER A 611 -24.80 -14.81 -0.95
C SER A 611 -25.38 -14.03 0.24
N ASP A 612 -25.03 -14.46 1.46
CA ASP A 612 -25.40 -13.77 2.71
C ASP A 612 -24.27 -12.86 3.26
N ASN A 613 -23.20 -12.60 2.49
CA ASN A 613 -22.01 -11.89 2.96
C ASN A 613 -21.91 -10.47 2.37
N LEU A 614 -21.70 -9.48 3.24
CA LEU A 614 -21.53 -8.07 2.84
C LEU A 614 -20.35 -7.86 1.88
N LYS A 615 -19.23 -8.58 2.06
CA LYS A 615 -18.05 -8.44 1.19
C LYS A 615 -18.33 -8.91 -0.23
N ASP A 616 -19.07 -10.00 -0.37
CA ASP A 616 -19.47 -10.57 -1.65
C ASP A 616 -20.37 -9.58 -2.41
N TRP A 617 -21.30 -8.90 -1.73
CA TRP A 617 -22.16 -7.87 -2.34
C TRP A 617 -21.38 -6.64 -2.82
N GLN A 618 -20.41 -6.18 -2.02
CA GLN A 618 -19.52 -5.08 -2.41
C GLN A 618 -18.69 -5.45 -3.64
N TYR A 619 -18.21 -6.69 -3.72
CA TYR A 619 -17.47 -7.17 -4.87
C TYR A 619 -18.36 -7.33 -6.11
N ALA A 620 -19.57 -7.89 -5.95
CA ALA A 620 -20.56 -8.00 -7.02
C ALA A 620 -20.85 -6.63 -7.66
N THR A 621 -20.99 -5.59 -6.84
CA THR A 621 -21.18 -4.21 -7.31
C THR A 621 -20.01 -3.74 -8.18
N LYS A 622 -18.77 -4.00 -7.76
CA LYS A 622 -17.58 -3.67 -8.54
C LYS A 622 -17.55 -4.43 -9.87
N LEU A 623 -17.92 -5.71 -9.89
CA LEU A 623 -17.98 -6.53 -11.10
C LEU A 623 -19.02 -6.01 -12.11
N TYR A 624 -20.21 -5.63 -11.65
CA TYR A 624 -21.21 -4.99 -12.54
C TYR A 624 -20.69 -3.67 -13.14
N ASN A 625 -20.00 -2.86 -12.34
CA ASN A 625 -19.38 -1.62 -12.81
C ASN A 625 -18.27 -1.89 -13.82
N SER A 626 -17.41 -2.90 -13.58
CA SER A 626 -16.37 -3.33 -14.51
C SER A 626 -16.94 -3.87 -15.82
N ALA A 627 -18.11 -4.51 -15.79
CA ALA A 627 -18.82 -4.95 -16.97
C ALA A 627 -19.58 -3.82 -17.70
N GLN A 628 -19.65 -2.62 -17.13
CA GLN A 628 -20.35 -1.44 -17.65
C GLN A 628 -21.83 -1.71 -17.97
N VAL A 629 -22.50 -2.44 -17.09
CA VAL A 629 -23.89 -2.88 -17.30
C VAL A 629 -24.88 -1.88 -16.73
N SER A 630 -25.97 -1.66 -17.46
CA SER A 630 -27.03 -0.75 -17.03
C SER A 630 -27.85 -1.34 -15.88
N PRO A 631 -28.45 -0.49 -15.03
CA PRO A 631 -29.27 -0.95 -13.91
C PRO A 631 -30.46 -1.82 -14.30
N ALA A 632 -31.11 -1.49 -15.43
CA ALA A 632 -32.24 -2.23 -15.95
C ALA A 632 -31.84 -3.67 -16.30
N GLN A 633 -30.66 -3.85 -16.89
CA GLN A 633 -30.12 -5.17 -17.20
C GLN A 633 -29.82 -5.97 -15.93
N VAL A 634 -29.26 -5.34 -14.88
CA VAL A 634 -29.03 -6.03 -13.60
C VAL A 634 -30.34 -6.55 -12.99
N ILE A 635 -31.39 -5.71 -13.00
CA ILE A 635 -32.72 -6.10 -12.51
C ILE A 635 -33.31 -7.26 -13.33
N GLU A 636 -33.19 -7.22 -14.66
CA GLU A 636 -33.67 -8.29 -15.54
C GLU A 636 -32.96 -9.62 -15.27
N ARG A 637 -31.63 -9.57 -15.07
CA ARG A 637 -30.82 -10.74 -14.71
C ARG A 637 -31.26 -11.35 -13.39
N ILE A 638 -31.50 -10.53 -12.37
CA ILE A 638 -31.98 -11.00 -11.06
C ILE A 638 -33.32 -11.71 -11.18
N LYS A 639 -34.29 -11.12 -11.92
CA LYS A 639 -35.59 -11.76 -12.17
C LYS A 639 -35.44 -13.12 -12.86
N LYS A 640 -34.50 -13.24 -13.81
CA LYS A 640 -34.20 -14.50 -14.48
C LYS A 640 -33.60 -15.53 -13.51
N ILE A 641 -32.67 -15.14 -12.65
CA ILE A 641 -32.08 -16.04 -11.63
C ILE A 641 -33.15 -16.55 -10.67
N GLU A 642 -34.06 -15.69 -10.22
CA GLU A 642 -35.17 -16.09 -9.35
C GLU A 642 -36.14 -17.05 -10.04
N ALA A 643 -36.39 -16.87 -11.34
CA ALA A 643 -37.19 -17.80 -12.13
C ALA A 643 -36.50 -19.16 -12.27
N ASP A 644 -35.23 -19.18 -12.69
CA ASP A 644 -34.41 -20.39 -12.83
C ASP A 644 -34.35 -21.18 -11.51
N ALA A 645 -34.21 -20.48 -10.37
CA ALA A 645 -34.15 -21.09 -9.05
C ALA A 645 -35.49 -21.71 -8.61
N LYS A 646 -36.61 -21.06 -8.95
CA LYS A 646 -37.97 -21.60 -8.73
C LYS A 646 -38.19 -22.88 -9.54
N ASP A 647 -37.77 -22.90 -10.80
CA ASP A 647 -37.86 -24.09 -11.66
C ASP A 647 -36.99 -25.24 -11.11
N ALA A 648 -35.85 -24.92 -10.50
CA ALA A 648 -34.95 -25.88 -9.84
C ALA A 648 -35.37 -26.27 -8.41
N ASN A 649 -36.50 -25.77 -7.89
CA ASN A 649 -36.96 -25.97 -6.50
C ASN A 649 -35.94 -25.55 -5.41
N MET A 650 -35.15 -24.50 -5.66
CA MET A 650 -34.15 -24.00 -4.72
C MET A 650 -34.51 -22.60 -4.18
N PRO A 651 -34.58 -22.39 -2.85
CA PRO A 651 -34.81 -21.08 -2.29
C PRO A 651 -33.52 -20.24 -2.35
N ILE A 652 -33.57 -19.08 -3.01
CA ILE A 652 -32.46 -18.11 -3.06
C ILE A 652 -32.95 -16.76 -2.50
N SER A 653 -32.13 -16.13 -1.67
CA SER A 653 -32.42 -14.81 -1.06
C SER A 653 -31.54 -13.73 -1.70
N ILE A 654 -31.99 -13.13 -2.80
CA ILE A 654 -31.26 -12.07 -3.51
C ILE A 654 -31.57 -10.67 -2.95
N GLU A 655 -32.68 -10.54 -2.23
CA GLU A 655 -33.22 -9.29 -1.70
C GLU A 655 -32.19 -8.44 -0.93
N LYS A 656 -31.38 -9.07 -0.08
CA LYS A 656 -30.38 -8.38 0.74
C LYS A 656 -29.19 -7.86 -0.09
N GLY A 657 -28.66 -8.70 -0.98
CA GLY A 657 -27.53 -8.32 -1.84
C GLY A 657 -27.91 -7.20 -2.81
N LEU A 658 -29.11 -7.29 -3.38
CA LEU A 658 -29.69 -6.25 -4.22
C LEU A 658 -29.86 -4.92 -3.48
N THR A 659 -30.32 -4.95 -2.22
CA THR A 659 -30.42 -3.75 -1.38
C THR A 659 -29.07 -3.05 -1.26
N GLU A 660 -27.99 -3.80 -1.04
CA GLU A 660 -26.65 -3.25 -0.92
C GLU A 660 -26.08 -2.76 -2.25
N TYR A 661 -26.35 -3.48 -3.34
CA TYR A 661 -26.03 -3.04 -4.70
C TYR A 661 -26.70 -1.70 -5.03
N LEU A 662 -27.98 -1.53 -4.70
CA LEU A 662 -28.71 -0.27 -4.94
C LEU A 662 -28.09 0.88 -4.13
N LYS A 663 -27.79 0.69 -2.84
CA LYS A 663 -27.16 1.74 -2.02
C LYS A 663 -25.81 2.23 -2.57
N SER A 664 -25.03 1.34 -3.17
CA SER A 664 -23.66 1.63 -3.59
C SER A 664 -23.57 2.08 -5.07
N SER A 665 -24.45 1.59 -5.94
CA SER A 665 -24.36 1.83 -7.39
C SER A 665 -25.27 2.94 -7.92
N VAL A 666 -26.36 3.29 -7.24
CA VAL A 666 -27.39 4.22 -7.77
C VAL A 666 -26.82 5.58 -8.18
N GLY A 667 -25.73 6.02 -7.55
CA GLY A 667 -25.02 7.26 -7.93
C GLY A 667 -24.36 7.24 -9.30
N SER A 668 -23.88 6.09 -9.79
CA SER A 668 -23.20 5.95 -11.09
C SER A 668 -24.14 5.58 -12.24
N TRP A 669 -25.42 5.32 -11.95
CA TRP A 669 -26.42 4.91 -12.94
C TRP A 669 -26.63 5.91 -14.10
N PRO A 670 -26.63 7.24 -13.89
CA PRO A 670 -26.76 8.20 -14.99
C PRO A 670 -25.60 8.13 -15.98
N ASP A 671 -24.37 7.91 -15.48
CA ASP A 671 -23.17 7.87 -16.31
C ASP A 671 -23.05 6.56 -17.10
N LEU A 672 -23.58 5.45 -16.56
CA LEU A 672 -23.50 4.11 -17.16
C LEU A 672 -24.56 3.87 -18.25
N SER A 673 -25.77 4.40 -18.08
CA SER A 673 -26.89 4.15 -19.00
C SER A 673 -26.98 5.17 -20.14
N GLY A 674 -26.50 6.40 -19.91
CA GLY A 674 -26.79 7.53 -20.81
C GLY A 674 -28.27 7.94 -20.81
N ASP A 675 -29.10 7.30 -19.99
CA ASP A 675 -30.53 7.57 -19.86
C ASP A 675 -30.76 8.83 -19.00
N SER A 676 -31.90 9.49 -19.23
CA SER A 676 -32.26 10.65 -18.43
C SER A 676 -32.54 10.25 -16.97
N PRO A 677 -32.16 11.07 -15.98
CA PRO A 677 -32.43 10.80 -14.57
C PRO A 677 -33.90 10.49 -14.23
N GLN A 678 -34.84 10.97 -15.04
CA GLN A 678 -36.28 10.68 -14.96
C GLN A 678 -36.62 9.21 -15.23
N VAL A 679 -36.02 8.63 -16.27
CA VAL A 679 -36.25 7.22 -16.65
C VAL A 679 -35.67 6.31 -15.57
N ILE A 680 -34.47 6.64 -15.09
CA ILE A 680 -33.78 5.89 -14.04
C ILE A 680 -34.59 5.90 -12.73
N ALA A 681 -35.12 7.06 -12.34
CA ALA A 681 -35.97 7.18 -11.16
C ALA A 681 -37.26 6.35 -11.28
N ALA A 682 -37.88 6.31 -12.46
CA ALA A 682 -39.08 5.50 -12.70
C ALA A 682 -38.80 3.99 -12.63
N ILE A 683 -37.70 3.53 -13.24
CA ILE A 683 -37.27 2.12 -13.18
C ILE A 683 -36.99 1.72 -11.72
N LEU A 684 -36.31 2.57 -10.95
CA LEU A 684 -36.03 2.33 -9.54
C LEU A 684 -37.33 2.23 -8.72
N THR A 685 -38.29 3.16 -8.90
CA THR A 685 -39.54 3.14 -8.14
C THR A 685 -40.39 1.92 -8.46
N ASP A 686 -40.57 1.60 -9.74
CA ASP A 686 -41.36 0.45 -10.17
C ASP A 686 -40.73 -0.86 -9.65
N PHE A 687 -39.41 -0.93 -9.61
CA PHE A 687 -38.72 -2.09 -9.08
C PHE A 687 -38.89 -2.24 -7.56
N LEU A 688 -38.69 -1.16 -6.79
CA LEU A 688 -38.83 -1.18 -5.33
C LEU A 688 -40.26 -1.50 -4.87
N GLU A 689 -41.27 -1.05 -5.62
CA GLU A 689 -42.68 -1.41 -5.39
C GLU A 689 -42.90 -2.91 -5.61
N ASN A 690 -42.43 -3.45 -6.73
CA ASN A 690 -42.58 -4.87 -7.07
C ASN A 690 -41.82 -5.80 -6.10
N SER A 691 -40.65 -5.39 -5.61
CA SER A 691 -39.83 -6.17 -4.68
C SER A 691 -40.19 -5.98 -3.20
N LYS A 692 -41.19 -5.13 -2.88
CA LYS A 692 -41.58 -4.76 -1.50
C LYS A 692 -40.44 -4.12 -0.68
N GLN A 693 -39.42 -3.56 -1.33
CA GLN A 693 -38.25 -2.95 -0.67
C GLN A 693 -38.31 -1.43 -0.58
N VAL A 694 -39.51 -0.87 -0.60
CA VAL A 694 -39.74 0.59 -0.58
C VAL A 694 -39.06 1.28 0.62
N HIS A 695 -38.82 0.56 1.73
CA HIS A 695 -38.14 1.06 2.93
C HIS A 695 -36.72 1.63 2.70
N ILE A 696 -36.06 1.29 1.60
CA ILE A 696 -34.70 1.79 1.25
C ILE A 696 -34.78 3.16 0.55
N LEU A 697 -35.91 3.48 -0.07
CA LEU A 697 -36.12 4.69 -0.86
C LEU A 697 -35.75 5.99 -0.09
N PRO A 698 -36.10 6.16 1.20
CA PRO A 698 -35.69 7.32 1.99
C PRO A 698 -34.16 7.48 2.06
N LEU A 699 -33.42 6.39 2.24
CA LEU A 699 -31.96 6.42 2.31
C LEU A 699 -31.34 6.81 0.96
N LEU A 700 -31.86 6.28 -0.15
CA LEU A 700 -31.37 6.63 -1.50
C LEU A 700 -31.63 8.10 -1.84
N VAL A 701 -32.79 8.64 -1.43
CA VAL A 701 -33.10 10.07 -1.59
C VAL A 701 -32.12 10.95 -0.81
N LEU A 702 -31.72 10.52 0.40
CA LEU A 702 -30.71 11.22 1.18
C LEU A 702 -29.33 11.14 0.53
N GLN A 703 -28.97 10.00 -0.08
CA GLN A 703 -27.66 9.73 -0.67
C GLN A 703 -27.43 10.41 -2.04
N HIS A 704 -28.46 10.56 -2.87
CA HIS A 704 -28.30 10.96 -4.27
C HIS A 704 -29.08 12.24 -4.63
N SER A 705 -28.43 13.19 -5.33
CA SER A 705 -29.03 14.48 -5.73
C SER A 705 -30.03 14.36 -6.89
N PHE A 706 -29.84 13.43 -7.82
CA PHE A 706 -30.74 13.33 -8.98
C PHE A 706 -32.14 12.85 -8.60
N LEU A 707 -32.28 11.95 -7.61
CA LEU A 707 -33.58 11.52 -7.10
C LEU A 707 -34.36 12.66 -6.44
N ARG A 708 -33.62 13.59 -5.84
CA ARG A 708 -34.12 14.81 -5.24
C ARG A 708 -34.66 15.76 -6.33
N GLU A 709 -33.86 16.06 -7.34
CA GLU A 709 -34.25 16.91 -8.49
C GLU A 709 -35.43 16.37 -9.31
N VAL A 710 -35.52 15.05 -9.45
CA VAL A 710 -36.51 14.35 -10.29
C VAL A 710 -37.77 13.95 -9.50
N SER A 711 -37.82 14.22 -8.19
CA SER A 711 -38.83 13.67 -7.28
C SER A 711 -40.28 14.00 -7.67
N GLY A 712 -40.97 13.02 -8.26
CA GLY A 712 -42.40 13.09 -8.58
C GLY A 712 -43.30 12.98 -7.33
N GLU A 713 -44.60 13.28 -7.48
CA GLU A 713 -45.59 13.06 -6.40
C GLU A 713 -45.64 11.59 -5.93
N LYS A 714 -45.36 10.65 -6.83
CA LYS A 714 -45.28 9.22 -6.53
C LYS A 714 -44.27 8.89 -5.43
N ILE A 715 -43.03 9.37 -5.53
CA ILE A 715 -41.97 9.12 -4.53
C ILE A 715 -42.37 9.67 -3.15
N VAL A 716 -42.93 10.89 -3.14
CA VAL A 716 -43.39 11.52 -1.89
C VAL A 716 -44.54 10.72 -1.25
N ASN A 717 -45.48 10.21 -2.06
CA ASN A 717 -46.61 9.42 -1.56
C ASN A 717 -46.16 8.06 -1.01
N LEU A 718 -45.24 7.37 -1.68
CA LEU A 718 -44.67 6.11 -1.19
C LEU A 718 -43.96 6.29 0.16
N ILE A 719 -43.15 7.34 0.32
CA ILE A 719 -42.45 7.62 1.58
C ILE A 719 -43.44 8.00 2.69
N LYS A 720 -44.53 8.72 2.36
CA LYS A 720 -45.63 9.02 3.31
C LYS A 720 -46.35 7.75 3.76
N GLU A 721 -46.64 6.83 2.86
CA GLU A 721 -47.31 5.55 3.18
C GLU A 721 -46.45 4.70 4.11
N LEU A 722 -45.13 4.65 3.85
CA LEU A 722 -44.18 3.97 4.74
C LEU A 722 -44.17 4.56 6.15
N ARG A 723 -44.21 5.89 6.27
CA ARG A 723 -44.24 6.56 7.57
C ARG A 723 -45.48 6.15 8.39
N ASN A 724 -46.63 5.99 7.74
CA ASN A 724 -47.88 5.64 8.41
C ASN A 724 -47.90 4.19 8.93
N GLY A 725 -46.98 3.33 8.46
CA GLY A 725 -46.89 1.93 8.85
C GLY A 725 -45.76 1.58 9.84
N ILE A 726 -44.97 2.57 10.30
CA ILE A 726 -43.79 2.34 11.15
C ILE A 726 -43.94 3.08 12.47
N ASP A 727 -43.61 2.42 13.58
CA ASP A 727 -43.62 3.02 14.91
C ASP A 727 -42.55 4.11 15.07
N ASP A 728 -42.90 5.18 15.80
CA ASP A 728 -42.05 6.34 16.06
C ASP A 728 -40.72 6.00 16.78
N LYS A 729 -40.59 4.79 17.35
CA LYS A 729 -39.39 4.30 18.04
C LYS A 729 -38.35 3.66 17.13
N ASN A 730 -38.66 3.40 15.86
CA ASN A 730 -37.74 2.76 14.93
C ASN A 730 -36.76 3.79 14.33
N ASP A 731 -35.49 3.44 14.20
CA ASP A 731 -34.47 4.31 13.59
C ASP A 731 -34.86 4.73 12.17
N THR A 732 -35.54 3.82 11.45
CA THR A 732 -36.03 4.07 10.07
C THR A 732 -37.04 5.22 10.02
N TYR A 733 -37.78 5.49 11.10
CA TYR A 733 -38.73 6.59 11.20
C TYR A 733 -38.05 7.96 11.07
N HIS A 734 -36.88 8.11 11.70
CA HIS A 734 -36.08 9.33 11.66
C HIS A 734 -35.48 9.53 10.25
N THR A 735 -35.02 8.44 9.61
CA THR A 735 -34.54 8.47 8.21
C THR A 735 -35.64 8.89 7.23
N ILE A 736 -36.86 8.34 7.39
CA ILE A 736 -38.04 8.70 6.60
C ILE A 736 -38.38 10.18 6.78
N SER A 737 -38.38 10.65 8.04
CA SER A 737 -38.68 12.04 8.37
C SER A 737 -37.68 12.99 7.72
N LEU A 738 -36.37 12.72 7.81
CA LEU A 738 -35.34 13.55 7.18
C LEU A 738 -35.44 13.54 5.65
N ALA A 739 -35.73 12.39 5.02
CA ALA A 739 -35.94 12.31 3.58
C ALA A 739 -37.13 13.18 3.12
N LEU A 740 -38.24 13.16 3.87
CA LEU A 740 -39.39 14.03 3.61
C LEU A 740 -39.04 15.52 3.76
N VAL A 741 -38.23 15.90 4.75
CA VAL A 741 -37.75 17.29 4.91
C VAL A 741 -37.06 17.77 3.65
N VAL A 742 -36.10 16.99 3.15
CA VAL A 742 -35.32 17.36 1.96
C VAL A 742 -36.20 17.46 0.71
N LEU A 743 -37.16 16.54 0.53
CA LEU A 743 -38.10 16.56 -0.60
C LEU A 743 -39.08 17.75 -0.53
N TYR A 744 -39.57 18.10 0.66
CA TYR A 744 -40.46 19.26 0.83
C TYR A 744 -39.74 20.59 0.60
N LEU A 745 -38.48 20.70 1.05
CA LEU A 745 -37.66 21.87 0.79
C LEU A 745 -37.48 22.12 -0.71
N GLN A 746 -37.21 21.07 -1.49
CA GLN A 746 -37.10 21.20 -2.95
C GLN A 746 -38.41 21.59 -3.64
N LYS A 747 -39.56 21.23 -3.06
CA LYS A 747 -40.88 21.66 -3.54
C LYS A 747 -41.32 23.03 -3.01
N GLY A 748 -40.48 23.70 -2.21
CA GLY A 748 -40.79 25.00 -1.59
C GLY A 748 -41.80 24.94 -0.43
N LEU A 749 -42.08 23.75 0.11
CA LEU A 749 -43.05 23.53 1.20
C LEU A 749 -42.36 23.61 2.57
N VAL A 750 -41.92 24.80 2.96
CA VAL A 750 -41.09 25.04 4.16
C VAL A 750 -41.81 24.66 5.47
N ASP A 751 -43.11 24.92 5.60
CA ASP A 751 -43.87 24.61 6.81
C ASP A 751 -43.98 23.11 7.08
N GLU A 752 -44.22 22.32 6.04
CA GLU A 752 -44.27 20.86 6.14
C GLU A 752 -42.87 20.28 6.39
N ALA A 753 -41.83 20.85 5.79
CA ALA A 753 -40.45 20.50 6.10
C ALA A 753 -40.14 20.75 7.59
N MET A 754 -40.54 21.90 8.15
CA MET A 754 -40.30 22.22 9.56
C MET A 754 -41.01 21.25 10.52
N LYS A 755 -42.25 20.83 10.21
CA LYS A 755 -42.97 19.82 11.00
C LYS A 755 -42.22 18.48 11.02
N ASN A 756 -41.76 18.01 9.85
CA ASN A 756 -41.04 16.73 9.74
C ASN A 756 -39.64 16.81 10.35
N LEU A 757 -38.99 17.98 10.33
CA LEU A 757 -37.71 18.17 11.00
C LEU A 757 -37.87 18.06 12.52
N LYS A 758 -38.90 18.67 13.10
CA LYS A 758 -39.20 18.53 14.54
C LYS A 758 -39.42 17.07 14.94
N LEU A 759 -40.05 16.26 14.09
CA LEU A 759 -40.21 14.83 14.32
C LEU A 759 -38.86 14.10 14.28
N CYS A 760 -38.00 14.40 13.30
CA CYS A 760 -36.65 13.85 13.22
C CYS A 760 -35.76 14.25 14.42
N LEU A 761 -35.97 15.45 14.99
CA LEU A 761 -35.24 15.95 16.16
C LEU A 761 -35.67 15.28 17.48
N SER A 762 -36.72 14.44 17.46
CA SER A 762 -37.12 13.65 18.65
C SER A 762 -36.01 12.72 19.14
N SER A 763 -35.11 12.28 18.25
CA SER A 763 -33.86 11.58 18.57
C SER A 763 -32.65 12.29 17.96
N ARG A 764 -31.97 13.10 18.79
CA ARG A 764 -30.82 13.91 18.37
C ARG A 764 -29.66 13.07 17.85
N GLU A 765 -29.35 11.95 18.51
CA GLU A 765 -28.22 11.08 18.17
C GLU A 765 -28.34 10.46 16.77
N ILE A 766 -29.54 10.01 16.40
CA ILE A 766 -29.82 9.42 15.08
C ILE A 766 -29.77 10.49 13.99
N CYS A 767 -30.29 11.70 14.26
CA CYS A 767 -30.20 12.81 13.32
C CYS A 767 -28.74 13.18 13.03
N THR A 768 -27.89 13.28 14.06
CA THR A 768 -26.45 13.53 13.91
C THR A 768 -25.79 12.44 13.06
N SER A 769 -26.06 11.16 13.34
CA SER A 769 -25.44 10.06 12.59
C SER A 769 -25.86 10.04 11.11
N LEU A 770 -27.11 10.38 10.81
CA LEU A 770 -27.63 10.50 9.43
C LEU A 770 -26.99 11.66 8.67
N LEU A 771 -26.83 12.84 9.31
CA LEU A 771 -26.19 14.01 8.71
C LEU A 771 -24.69 13.80 8.49
N LEU A 772 -24.01 13.11 9.42
CA LEU A 772 -22.60 12.75 9.24
C LEU A 772 -22.38 11.71 8.13
N SER A 773 -23.37 10.83 7.92
CA SER A 773 -23.36 9.86 6.83
C SER A 773 -23.66 10.52 5.48
N ASN A 774 -24.35 11.67 5.46
CA ASN A 774 -24.71 12.41 4.26
C ASN A 774 -24.36 13.92 4.35
N PRO A 775 -23.06 14.30 4.46
CA PRO A 775 -22.67 15.68 4.75
C PRO A 775 -23.05 16.69 3.66
N PHE A 776 -23.18 16.24 2.40
CA PHE A 776 -23.56 17.06 1.26
C PHE A 776 -25.01 17.56 1.33
N LEU A 777 -25.83 17.06 2.26
CA LEU A 777 -27.16 17.62 2.52
C LEU A 777 -27.06 19.00 3.19
N LEU A 778 -25.95 19.32 3.85
CA LEU A 778 -25.75 20.58 4.57
C LEU A 778 -25.21 21.72 3.68
N PHE A 779 -24.68 21.39 2.51
CA PHE A 779 -23.98 22.34 1.65
C PHE A 779 -24.54 22.35 0.23
N GLU A 780 -24.61 23.53 -0.35
CA GLU A 780 -24.91 23.71 -1.77
C GLU A 780 -23.62 23.63 -2.59
N ARG A 781 -23.65 22.88 -3.70
CA ARG A 781 -22.50 22.71 -4.60
C ARG A 781 -22.55 23.77 -5.70
N SER A 782 -21.43 24.45 -5.94
CA SER A 782 -21.32 25.35 -7.10
C SER A 782 -21.38 24.53 -8.40
N LYS A 783 -22.18 24.96 -9.38
CA LYS A 783 -22.31 24.29 -10.68
C LYS A 783 -21.12 24.55 -11.63
N LEU A 784 -20.07 25.23 -11.17
CA LEU A 784 -19.04 25.81 -12.03
C LEU A 784 -17.64 25.43 -11.53
N ASN A 785 -17.14 24.26 -11.95
CA ASN A 785 -15.75 23.99 -12.31
C ASN A 785 -15.55 22.48 -12.56
N ARG A 786 -15.49 22.07 -13.83
CA ARG A 786 -15.21 20.69 -14.27
C ARG A 786 -13.70 20.40 -14.48
N VAL A 787 -12.82 21.35 -14.14
CA VAL A 787 -11.39 21.31 -14.54
C VAL A 787 -10.46 21.00 -13.36
N THR A 788 -10.88 21.25 -12.12
CA THR A 788 -10.13 20.85 -10.92
C THR A 788 -11.07 20.03 -10.04
N ASN A 789 -10.65 18.82 -9.63
CA ASN A 789 -11.41 17.93 -8.74
C ASN A 789 -11.50 18.48 -7.29
N GLU A 790 -11.43 19.80 -7.10
CA GLU A 790 -11.49 20.45 -5.79
C GLU A 790 -12.96 20.70 -5.43
N LYS A 791 -13.38 20.14 -4.28
CA LYS A 791 -14.75 20.25 -3.75
C LYS A 791 -15.01 21.67 -3.22
N GLU A 792 -15.27 22.63 -4.10
CA GLU A 792 -15.66 23.98 -3.66
C GLU A 792 -17.15 24.03 -3.28
N PHE A 793 -17.43 24.13 -1.97
CA PHE A 793 -18.76 24.45 -1.44
C PHE A 793 -19.02 25.96 -1.49
N SER A 794 -20.20 26.38 -1.94
CA SER A 794 -20.51 27.81 -2.18
C SER A 794 -21.38 28.47 -1.11
N SER A 795 -22.36 27.75 -0.56
CA SER A 795 -23.39 28.27 0.35
C SER A 795 -24.00 27.17 1.22
N PHE A 796 -24.59 27.55 2.36
CA PHE A 796 -25.36 26.60 3.17
C PHE A 796 -26.65 26.21 2.44
N SER A 797 -27.03 24.94 2.55
CA SER A 797 -28.30 24.45 1.98
C SER A 797 -29.53 24.99 2.73
N ASP A 798 -30.71 24.90 2.10
CA ASP A 798 -31.99 25.23 2.75
C ASP A 798 -32.25 24.38 4.02
N LEU A 799 -31.76 23.13 4.05
CA LEU A 799 -31.84 22.27 5.24
C LEU A 799 -31.03 22.86 6.39
N THR A 800 -29.83 23.35 6.09
CA THR A 800 -28.95 24.00 7.07
C THR A 800 -29.57 25.28 7.60
N VAL A 801 -30.17 26.10 6.73
CA VAL A 801 -30.91 27.30 7.14
C VAL A 801 -32.03 26.93 8.13
N LEU A 802 -32.77 25.85 7.84
CA LEU A 802 -33.85 25.39 8.71
C LEU A 802 -33.31 24.84 10.05
N LEU A 803 -32.17 24.13 10.03
CA LEU A 803 -31.47 23.66 11.24
C LEU A 803 -30.96 24.81 12.12
N ILE A 804 -30.39 25.86 11.52
CA ILE A 804 -29.94 27.07 12.24
C ILE A 804 -31.14 27.72 12.97
N ASP A 805 -32.33 27.68 12.38
CA ASP A 805 -33.52 28.25 13.00
C ASP A 805 -34.12 27.38 14.12
N THR A 806 -34.08 26.04 13.97
CA THR A 806 -34.70 25.09 14.91
C THR A 806 -33.79 24.56 16.02
N ASP A 807 -32.58 24.08 15.71
CA ASP A 807 -31.59 23.55 16.67
C ASP A 807 -30.16 23.88 16.20
N PRO A 808 -29.66 25.10 16.50
CA PRO A 808 -28.33 25.54 16.08
C PRO A 808 -27.20 24.73 16.76
N VAL A 809 -27.44 24.15 17.94
CA VAL A 809 -26.41 23.41 18.68
C VAL A 809 -26.10 22.09 17.98
N LEU A 810 -27.13 21.36 17.54
CA LEU A 810 -26.98 20.14 16.76
C LEU A 810 -26.17 20.36 15.47
N PHE A 811 -26.44 21.47 14.77
CA PHE A 811 -25.71 21.82 13.56
C PHE A 811 -24.23 22.07 13.86
N CYS A 812 -23.91 22.84 14.91
CA CYS A 812 -22.53 23.08 15.34
C CYS A 812 -21.77 21.79 15.67
N GLU A 813 -22.38 20.89 16.45
CA GLU A 813 -21.78 19.59 16.81
C GLU A 813 -21.50 18.73 15.57
N THR A 814 -22.45 18.69 14.63
CA THR A 814 -22.31 17.95 13.37
C THR A 814 -21.18 18.54 12.54
N LEU A 815 -21.12 19.88 12.42
CA LEU A 815 -20.10 20.58 11.66
C LEU A 815 -18.70 20.37 12.25
N LEU A 816 -18.57 20.39 13.59
CA LEU A 816 -17.32 20.12 14.28
C LEU A 816 -16.79 18.71 13.98
N GLN A 817 -17.67 17.71 14.00
CA GLN A 817 -17.31 16.33 13.65
C GLN A 817 -16.91 16.17 12.16
N LEU A 818 -17.47 16.98 11.26
CA LEU A 818 -17.04 17.00 9.85
C LEU A 818 -15.63 17.58 9.68
N VAL A 819 -15.27 18.60 10.47
CA VAL A 819 -13.93 19.17 10.48
C VAL A 819 -12.91 18.17 11.04
N GLU A 820 -13.27 17.46 12.11
CA GLU A 820 -12.43 16.39 12.68
C GLU A 820 -12.16 15.25 11.69
N ARG A 821 -13.16 14.89 10.88
CA ARG A 821 -13.03 13.89 9.81
C ARG A 821 -12.32 14.42 8.55
N LYS A 822 -11.84 15.68 8.56
CA LYS A 822 -11.23 16.38 7.42
C LYS A 822 -12.14 16.44 6.17
N PHE A 823 -13.46 16.49 6.38
CA PHE A 823 -14.41 16.63 5.27
C PHE A 823 -14.56 18.09 4.83
N VAL A 824 -14.50 19.04 5.79
CA VAL A 824 -14.48 20.49 5.54
C VAL A 824 -13.40 21.13 6.42
N ASP A 825 -12.68 22.12 5.89
CA ASP A 825 -11.71 22.89 6.65
C ASP A 825 -12.32 24.14 7.30
N LEU A 826 -11.69 24.63 8.36
CA LEU A 826 -12.09 25.86 9.07
C LEU A 826 -12.26 27.05 8.10
N GLN A 827 -11.38 27.18 7.10
CA GLN A 827 -11.42 28.26 6.12
C GLN A 827 -12.72 28.25 5.31
N ILE A 828 -13.15 27.06 4.87
CA ILE A 828 -14.39 26.89 4.10
C ILE A 828 -15.58 27.21 5.00
N VAL A 829 -15.61 26.66 6.22
CA VAL A 829 -16.69 26.94 7.18
C VAL A 829 -16.83 28.44 7.45
N MET A 830 -15.73 29.15 7.69
CA MET A 830 -15.72 30.59 7.93
C MET A 830 -16.26 31.37 6.72
N LYS A 831 -15.78 31.05 5.51
CA LYS A 831 -16.25 31.69 4.27
C LYS A 831 -17.76 31.54 4.10
N MET A 832 -18.30 30.36 4.42
CA MET A 832 -19.72 30.04 4.29
C MET A 832 -20.58 30.82 5.28
N PHE A 833 -20.18 30.88 6.55
CA PHE A 833 -20.88 31.68 7.55
C PHE A 833 -20.82 33.18 7.24
N LEU A 834 -19.67 33.71 6.82
CA LEU A 834 -19.53 35.13 6.48
C LEU A 834 -20.39 35.49 5.26
N SER A 835 -20.42 34.64 4.23
CA SER A 835 -21.31 34.83 3.07
C SER A 835 -22.79 34.76 3.45
N TYR A 836 -23.15 33.82 4.32
CA TYR A 836 -24.53 33.66 4.80
C TYR A 836 -24.99 34.85 5.65
N LEU A 837 -24.14 35.37 6.54
CA LEU A 837 -24.47 36.53 7.39
C LEU A 837 -24.76 37.81 6.59
N VAL A 838 -24.18 37.94 5.39
CA VAL A 838 -24.43 39.08 4.49
C VAL A 838 -25.79 38.95 3.77
N THR A 839 -26.30 37.73 3.61
CA THR A 839 -27.51 37.43 2.82
C THR A 839 -28.78 37.24 3.66
N CYS A 840 -28.67 37.14 4.98
CA CYS A 840 -29.78 36.86 5.89
C CYS A 840 -30.66 38.07 6.25
N THR A 841 -31.92 37.78 6.65
CA THR A 841 -32.80 38.76 7.30
C THR A 841 -32.34 39.07 8.73
N SER A 842 -32.73 40.23 9.28
CA SER A 842 -32.22 40.73 10.58
C SER A 842 -32.44 39.77 11.76
N VAL A 843 -33.51 38.97 11.77
CA VAL A 843 -33.80 38.01 12.85
C VAL A 843 -32.96 36.74 12.71
N THR A 844 -32.87 36.20 11.50
CA THR A 844 -32.05 35.01 11.20
C THR A 844 -30.56 35.30 11.35
N GLN A 845 -30.15 36.54 11.08
CA GLN A 845 -28.77 37.01 11.24
C GLN A 845 -28.27 36.90 12.69
N VAL A 846 -29.14 37.15 13.68
CA VAL A 846 -28.79 37.02 15.11
C VAL A 846 -28.57 35.56 15.51
N LYS A 847 -29.41 34.63 15.03
CA LYS A 847 -29.22 33.19 15.30
C LYS A 847 -28.00 32.63 14.57
N ALA A 848 -27.76 33.07 13.33
CA ALA A 848 -26.61 32.64 12.55
C ALA A 848 -25.28 33.14 13.14
N SER A 849 -25.23 34.37 13.67
CA SER A 849 -24.04 34.90 14.34
C SER A 849 -23.75 34.18 15.65
N GLN A 850 -24.80 33.86 16.42
CA GLN A 850 -24.68 33.01 17.61
C GLN A 850 -24.18 31.61 17.26
N CYS A 851 -24.70 31.02 16.18
CA CYS A 851 -24.27 29.71 15.69
C CYS A 851 -22.77 29.69 15.32
N LEU A 852 -22.28 30.74 14.63
CA LEU A 852 -20.86 30.90 14.31
C LEU A 852 -20.02 31.02 15.59
N GLN A 853 -20.47 31.81 16.56
CA GLN A 853 -19.80 31.94 17.85
C GLN A 853 -19.69 30.58 18.57
N TYR A 854 -20.78 29.82 18.69
CA TYR A 854 -20.75 28.50 19.31
C TYR A 854 -19.83 27.53 18.59
N PHE A 855 -19.88 27.49 17.26
CA PHE A 855 -18.98 26.63 16.47
C PHE A 855 -17.51 26.94 16.75
N LEU A 856 -17.12 28.21 16.77
CA LEU A 856 -15.74 28.62 17.08
C LEU A 856 -15.36 28.27 18.53
N GLU A 857 -16.25 28.51 19.50
CA GLU A 857 -16.04 28.11 20.90
C GLU A 857 -15.78 26.59 21.01
N TYR A 858 -16.60 25.76 20.38
CA TYR A 858 -16.42 24.30 20.38
C TYR A 858 -15.15 23.84 19.65
N TYR A 859 -14.83 24.47 18.52
CA TYR A 859 -13.62 24.18 17.75
C TYR A 859 -12.37 24.41 18.60
N PHE A 860 -12.26 25.60 19.20
CA PHE A 860 -11.11 25.95 20.03
C PHE A 860 -11.03 25.17 21.33
N ALA A 861 -12.17 24.86 21.96
CA ALA A 861 -12.19 23.99 23.14
C ALA A 861 -11.65 22.58 22.84
N LYS A 862 -11.99 22.03 21.67
CA LYS A 862 -11.60 20.65 21.29
C LYS A 862 -10.17 20.56 20.74
N PHE A 863 -9.69 21.57 20.02
CA PHE A 863 -8.37 21.58 19.35
C PHE A 863 -7.29 22.38 20.11
N LYS A 864 -7.47 22.58 21.43
CA LYS A 864 -6.59 23.39 22.31
C LYS A 864 -5.10 23.03 22.24
N SER A 865 -4.74 21.75 22.07
CA SER A 865 -3.34 21.28 22.01
C SER A 865 -2.64 21.50 20.67
N THR A 866 -3.39 21.78 19.60
CA THR A 866 -2.86 21.98 18.24
C THR A 866 -2.75 23.45 17.86
N CYS A 867 -3.27 24.35 18.69
CA CYS A 867 -3.20 25.79 18.50
C CYS A 867 -1.95 26.36 19.19
N ASP A 868 -0.76 26.11 18.63
CA ASP A 868 0.48 26.77 19.05
C ASP A 868 0.56 28.21 18.51
N HIS A 869 1.49 29.01 19.06
CA HIS A 869 1.72 30.43 18.72
C HIS A 869 2.00 30.71 17.22
N ASP A 870 2.30 29.68 16.42
CA ASP A 870 2.46 29.72 14.95
C ASP A 870 1.18 29.31 14.19
N SER A 871 0.00 29.69 14.69
CA SER A 871 -1.26 29.41 14.02
C SER A 871 -1.36 30.11 12.65
N GLY A 872 -1.84 29.39 11.62
CA GLY A 872 -2.00 29.90 10.26
C GLY A 872 -2.97 31.11 10.16
N PRO A 873 -2.98 31.84 9.03
CA PRO A 873 -3.74 33.09 8.88
C PRO A 873 -5.25 32.93 9.12
N VAL A 874 -5.82 31.77 8.79
CA VAL A 874 -7.25 31.47 8.98
C VAL A 874 -7.62 31.39 10.47
N THR A 875 -6.77 30.78 11.29
CA THR A 875 -7.01 30.66 12.74
C THR A 875 -6.98 32.03 13.40
N LYS A 876 -6.06 32.92 12.99
CA LYS A 876 -5.98 34.30 13.48
C LYS A 876 -7.25 35.09 13.16
N GLU A 877 -7.76 34.98 11.94
CA GLU A 877 -9.03 35.59 11.55
C GLU A 877 -10.22 35.02 12.34
N ALA A 878 -10.25 33.71 12.59
CA ALA A 878 -11.30 33.07 13.39
C ALA A 878 -11.32 33.61 14.83
N LEU A 879 -10.15 33.78 15.44
CA LEU A 879 -10.00 34.36 16.79
C LEU A 879 -10.43 35.83 16.83
N LYS A 880 -10.10 36.62 15.80
CA LYS A 880 -10.57 38.01 15.66
C LYS A 880 -12.10 38.10 15.54
N ILE A 881 -12.72 37.20 14.77
CA ILE A 881 -14.19 37.13 14.65
C ILE A 881 -14.82 36.79 16.01
N LEU A 882 -14.25 35.83 16.73
CA LEU A 882 -14.73 35.44 18.06
C LEU A 882 -14.61 36.59 19.07
N MET A 883 -13.47 37.28 19.07
CA MET A 883 -13.24 38.48 19.88
C MET A 883 -14.29 39.57 19.59
N ARG A 884 -14.52 39.89 18.31
CA ARG A 884 -15.54 40.87 17.89
C ARG A 884 -16.95 40.46 18.31
N SER A 885 -17.27 39.16 18.30
CA SER A 885 -18.55 38.63 18.77
C SER A 885 -18.75 38.90 20.27
N TYR A 886 -17.74 38.61 21.09
CA TYR A 886 -17.81 38.89 22.54
C TYR A 886 -17.93 40.39 22.84
N LEU A 887 -17.19 41.24 22.12
CA LEU A 887 -17.27 42.70 22.25
C LEU A 887 -18.64 43.25 21.83
N SER A 888 -19.25 42.68 20.79
CA SER A 888 -20.60 43.04 20.36
C SER A 888 -21.64 42.67 21.41
N ASP A 889 -21.50 41.50 22.04
CA ASP A 889 -22.37 41.04 23.13
C ASP A 889 -22.27 41.94 24.38
N LEU A 890 -21.05 42.38 24.73
CA LEU A 890 -20.81 43.31 25.84
C LEU A 890 -21.45 44.67 25.60
N LYS A 891 -21.49 45.15 24.35
CA LYS A 891 -22.14 46.42 23.98
C LYS A 891 -23.67 46.35 24.07
N LEU A 892 -24.26 45.23 23.69
CA LEU A 892 -25.71 45.08 23.58
C LEU A 892 -26.41 44.77 24.91
N ASN A 893 -25.67 44.48 26.00
CA ASN A 893 -26.22 44.02 27.28
C ASN A 893 -27.25 42.88 27.10
N SER A 894 -27.01 41.96 26.15
CA SER A 894 -27.99 40.92 25.83
C SER A 894 -27.99 39.85 26.93
N MET A 895 -28.74 40.10 28.00
CA MET A 895 -29.02 39.10 29.04
C MET A 895 -29.92 37.96 28.52
N ASP A 896 -30.60 38.17 27.39
CA ASP A 896 -31.44 37.16 26.73
C ASP A 896 -30.70 36.49 25.57
N LYS A 897 -29.88 35.48 25.89
CA LYS A 897 -29.48 34.46 24.91
C LYS A 897 -29.64 33.07 25.53
N PHE A 898 -29.91 32.09 24.66
CA PHE A 898 -30.02 30.66 24.95
C PHE A 898 -28.89 30.18 25.89
N THR A 899 -29.18 30.10 27.18
CA THR A 899 -28.32 29.44 28.16
C THR A 899 -28.61 27.94 28.09
N ASP A 900 -27.93 27.21 27.21
CA ASP A 900 -27.96 25.76 27.31
C ASP A 900 -27.22 25.34 28.59
N THR A 901 -27.97 24.85 29.56
CA THR A 901 -27.52 24.38 30.88
C THR A 901 -26.41 23.32 30.83
N ARG A 902 -26.12 22.73 29.68
CA ARG A 902 -25.05 21.74 29.45
C ARG A 902 -23.64 22.35 29.33
N LEU A 903 -23.54 23.68 29.28
CA LEU A 903 -22.30 24.44 29.08
C LEU A 903 -21.70 24.97 30.39
N SER A 904 -22.04 24.39 31.55
CA SER A 904 -21.64 24.87 32.88
C SER A 904 -20.12 24.86 33.17
N ASN A 905 -19.29 24.31 32.27
CA ASN A 905 -17.82 24.26 32.39
C ASN A 905 -17.07 25.28 31.51
N ILE A 906 -17.79 26.18 30.81
CA ILE A 906 -17.21 27.02 29.75
C ILE A 906 -16.59 28.35 30.22
N ASP A 907 -16.64 28.66 31.51
CA ASP A 907 -15.90 29.82 32.05
C ASP A 907 -14.36 29.69 31.81
N ASN A 908 -13.85 28.48 31.52
CA ASN A 908 -12.44 28.16 31.31
C ASN A 908 -12.11 27.56 29.90
N ILE A 909 -12.77 27.97 28.82
CA ILE A 909 -12.47 27.42 27.45
C ILE A 909 -10.98 27.60 27.10
N PHE A 910 -10.45 28.81 27.29
CA PHE A 910 -9.14 29.21 26.76
C PHE A 910 -8.03 29.11 27.81
N SER A 911 -8.33 29.40 29.06
CA SER A 911 -7.40 29.31 30.20
C SER A 911 -8.02 28.55 31.37
N ASP A 912 -7.23 27.67 31.99
CA ASP A 912 -7.65 26.82 33.12
C ASP A 912 -7.73 27.61 34.44
N SER A 913 -7.06 28.77 34.52
CA SER A 913 -7.12 29.69 35.65
C SER A 913 -6.93 31.14 35.22
N LEU A 914 -7.95 31.97 35.45
CA LEU A 914 -7.83 33.43 35.33
C LEU A 914 -6.94 33.98 36.45
N PRO A 915 -6.05 34.96 36.16
CA PRO A 915 -5.21 35.61 37.17
C PRO A 915 -6.04 36.12 38.35
N PRO A 916 -5.65 35.80 39.60
CA PRO A 916 -6.30 36.28 40.82
C PRO A 916 -6.58 37.79 40.83
N VAL A 917 -5.68 38.60 40.23
CA VAL A 917 -5.87 40.06 40.12
C VAL A 917 -7.18 40.47 39.48
N LEU A 918 -7.66 39.75 38.46
CA LEU A 918 -8.86 40.14 37.74
C LEU A 918 -10.10 40.16 38.64
N LYS A 919 -10.09 39.39 39.74
CA LYS A 919 -11.16 39.39 40.76
C LYS A 919 -11.06 40.58 41.73
N MET A 920 -9.89 41.19 41.85
CA MET A 920 -9.64 42.34 42.75
C MET A 920 -9.91 43.69 42.08
N LEU A 921 -10.05 43.73 40.75
CA LEU A 921 -10.32 44.95 39.98
C LEU A 921 -11.75 45.48 40.21
N PRO A 922 -11.97 46.81 40.13
CA PRO A 922 -13.26 47.45 40.36
C PRO A 922 -14.36 47.05 39.36
N ASP A 923 -13.99 46.43 38.24
CA ASP A 923 -14.91 45.79 37.29
C ASP A 923 -15.83 44.76 37.96
N SER A 924 -15.40 44.18 39.09
CA SER A 924 -16.20 43.27 39.90
C SER A 924 -17.45 43.91 40.53
N LYS A 925 -17.51 45.24 40.56
CA LYS A 925 -18.64 46.03 41.09
C LYS A 925 -19.44 46.72 39.97
N SER A 926 -19.07 46.50 38.71
CA SER A 926 -19.70 47.10 37.51
C SER A 926 -20.91 46.27 37.02
N LYS A 927 -21.69 46.82 36.07
CA LYS A 927 -22.78 46.09 35.39
C LYS A 927 -22.31 44.85 34.62
N PHE A 928 -21.00 44.66 34.45
CA PHE A 928 -20.40 43.61 33.64
C PHE A 928 -19.95 42.38 34.44
N HIS A 929 -20.01 42.39 35.78
CA HIS A 929 -19.54 41.29 36.64
C HIS A 929 -20.20 39.93 36.33
N ASP A 930 -21.50 39.94 35.99
CA ASP A 930 -22.25 38.71 35.70
C ASP A 930 -22.28 38.37 34.20
N CYS A 931 -21.54 39.09 33.34
CA CYS A 931 -21.55 38.84 31.90
C CYS A 931 -20.60 37.67 31.53
N PRO A 932 -21.12 36.55 31.01
CA PRO A 932 -20.27 35.41 30.62
C PRO A 932 -19.31 35.74 29.48
N SER A 933 -19.71 36.64 28.57
CA SER A 933 -18.85 37.08 27.45
C SER A 933 -17.62 37.86 27.93
N LEU A 934 -17.69 38.55 29.07
CA LEU A 934 -16.53 39.22 29.67
C LEU A 934 -15.49 38.18 30.15
N LYS A 935 -15.94 37.16 30.88
CA LYS A 935 -15.06 36.09 31.37
C LYS A 935 -14.42 35.31 30.23
N LYS A 936 -15.19 34.98 29.18
CA LYS A 936 -14.67 34.31 27.98
C LYS A 936 -13.62 35.15 27.25
N LEU A 937 -13.85 36.45 27.12
CA LEU A 937 -12.90 37.37 26.49
C LEU A 937 -11.62 37.53 27.33
N GLN A 938 -11.74 37.66 28.66
CA GLN A 938 -10.59 37.69 29.57
C GLN A 938 -9.77 36.39 29.46
N SER A 939 -10.44 35.22 29.44
CA SER A 939 -9.80 33.91 29.28
C SER A 939 -9.06 33.80 27.93
N LEU A 940 -9.66 34.31 26.85
CA LEU A 940 -9.06 34.33 25.52
C LEU A 940 -7.80 35.21 25.47
N ILE A 941 -7.81 36.39 26.08
CA ILE A 941 -6.63 37.27 26.10
C ILE A 941 -5.50 36.64 26.93
N VAL A 942 -5.82 36.11 28.12
CA VAL A 942 -4.86 35.43 29.00
C VAL A 942 -4.22 34.20 28.36
N SER A 943 -4.93 33.51 27.46
CA SER A 943 -4.38 32.36 26.75
C SER A 943 -3.22 32.69 25.79
N GLY A 944 -3.01 33.97 25.45
CA GLY A 944 -1.94 34.39 24.55
C GLY A 944 -2.15 34.02 23.07
N TRP A 945 -3.38 33.66 22.68
CA TRP A 945 -3.71 33.23 21.31
C TRP A 945 -3.97 34.39 20.33
N LEU A 946 -4.22 35.61 20.83
CA LEU A 946 -4.44 36.80 20.01
C LEU A 946 -3.11 37.41 19.55
N ASP A 947 -3.02 37.80 18.28
CA ASP A 947 -1.87 38.49 17.72
C ASP A 947 -1.83 39.97 18.13
N LYS A 948 -0.67 40.63 17.94
CA LYS A 948 -0.48 42.04 18.27
C LYS A 948 -1.49 42.94 17.54
N ASP A 949 -1.86 42.60 16.32
CA ASP A 949 -2.85 43.32 15.54
C ASP A 949 -4.25 43.24 16.17
N ALA A 950 -4.71 42.04 16.59
CA ALA A 950 -5.98 41.88 17.28
C ALA A 950 -6.01 42.61 18.63
N LEU A 951 -4.90 42.58 19.39
CA LEU A 951 -4.79 43.31 20.65
C LEU A 951 -4.84 44.84 20.45
N SER A 952 -4.24 45.35 19.38
CA SER A 952 -4.33 46.77 19.03
C SER A 952 -5.76 47.19 18.66
N GLU A 953 -6.47 46.36 17.89
CA GLU A 953 -7.88 46.58 17.55
C GLU A 953 -8.77 46.54 18.81
N LEU A 954 -8.51 45.58 19.70
CA LEU A 954 -9.19 45.46 20.98
C LEU A 954 -8.97 46.71 21.84
N SER A 955 -7.72 47.20 21.97
CA SER A 955 -7.43 48.39 22.77
C SER A 955 -8.21 49.61 22.27
N VAL A 956 -8.18 49.88 20.95
CA VAL A 956 -8.91 51.01 20.36
C VAL A 956 -10.41 50.89 20.67
N TYR A 957 -10.99 49.70 20.49
CA TYR A 957 -12.41 49.48 20.77
C TYR A 957 -12.77 49.63 22.25
N VAL A 958 -11.93 49.13 23.16
CA VAL A 958 -12.15 49.24 24.61
C VAL A 958 -12.06 50.70 25.06
N HIS A 959 -11.12 51.48 24.52
CA HIS A 959 -10.99 52.91 24.82
C HIS A 959 -12.22 53.72 24.35
N ASP A 960 -12.71 53.44 23.14
CA ASP A 960 -13.79 54.22 22.51
C ASP A 960 -15.19 53.80 23.00
N VAL A 961 -15.42 52.50 23.24
CA VAL A 961 -16.76 51.94 23.44
C VAL A 961 -16.99 51.42 24.86
N LEU A 962 -15.95 50.94 25.55
CA LEU A 962 -16.05 50.33 26.90
C LEU A 962 -15.05 50.95 27.90
N PRO A 963 -15.09 52.28 28.12
CA PRO A 963 -14.09 52.97 28.96
C PRO A 963 -14.12 52.53 30.43
N ASP A 964 -15.25 51.99 30.90
CA ASP A 964 -15.47 51.60 32.30
C ASP A 964 -14.95 50.18 32.64
N CYS A 965 -14.47 49.40 31.65
CA CYS A 965 -13.94 48.05 31.85
C CYS A 965 -12.41 48.05 32.01
N LEU A 966 -11.93 48.21 33.24
CA LEU A 966 -10.50 48.33 33.57
C LEU A 966 -9.73 47.03 33.32
N SER A 967 -10.34 45.86 33.53
CA SER A 967 -9.75 44.54 33.32
C SER A 967 -9.36 44.29 31.86
N LEU A 968 -10.19 44.70 30.90
CA LEU A 968 -9.88 44.56 29.48
C LEU A 968 -8.79 45.56 29.04
N LYS A 969 -8.76 46.76 29.62
CA LYS A 969 -7.70 47.75 29.36
C LYS A 969 -6.34 47.23 29.81
N ILE A 970 -6.27 46.70 31.03
CA ILE A 970 -5.04 46.12 31.59
C ILE A 970 -4.56 44.93 30.77
N LEU A 971 -5.48 44.05 30.35
CA LEU A 971 -5.14 42.85 29.57
C LEU A 971 -4.79 43.16 28.10
N ALA A 972 -5.37 44.21 27.51
CA ALA A 972 -5.08 44.62 26.13
C ALA A 972 -3.78 45.44 26.01
N GLU A 973 -3.41 46.19 27.05
CA GLU A 973 -2.19 47.03 27.10
C GLU A 973 -1.29 46.66 28.28
N PRO A 974 -0.54 45.54 28.20
CA PRO A 974 0.34 45.12 29.29
C PRO A 974 1.46 46.13 29.59
N GLU A 975 1.91 46.89 28.58
CA GLU A 975 2.96 47.91 28.72
C GLU A 975 2.52 49.10 29.58
N ASN A 976 1.24 49.51 29.47
CA ASN A 976 0.65 50.60 30.24
C ASN A 976 -0.05 50.13 31.52
N ALA A 977 -0.18 48.81 31.72
CA ALA A 977 -0.89 48.21 32.84
C ALA A 977 -0.36 48.69 34.20
N ILE A 978 0.96 48.81 34.36
CA ILE A 978 1.57 49.29 35.60
C ILE A 978 1.13 50.73 35.87
N ASP A 979 1.17 51.61 34.87
CA ASP A 979 0.80 53.02 35.04
C ASP A 979 -0.70 53.21 35.31
N LEU A 980 -1.56 52.41 34.66
CA LEU A 980 -2.99 52.39 34.91
C LEU A 980 -3.35 51.86 36.30
N LEU A 981 -2.72 50.76 36.74
CA LEU A 981 -2.92 50.19 38.07
C LEU A 981 -2.38 51.10 39.16
N PHE A 982 -1.23 51.73 38.92
CA PHE A 982 -0.59 52.67 39.83
C PHE A 982 -1.49 53.89 40.10
N GLN A 983 -2.19 54.40 39.08
CA GLN A 983 -3.08 55.55 39.21
C GLN A 983 -4.49 55.21 39.73
N LEU A 984 -5.05 54.06 39.36
CA LEU A 984 -6.47 53.76 39.58
C LEU A 984 -6.73 52.73 40.70
N CYS A 985 -5.80 51.79 40.97
CA CYS A 985 -5.99 50.76 41.99
C CYS A 985 -4.66 50.15 42.51
N PRO A 986 -3.84 50.94 43.24
CA PRO A 986 -2.49 50.55 43.65
C PRO A 986 -2.42 49.32 44.57
N GLU A 987 -3.49 48.98 45.28
CA GLU A 987 -3.56 47.79 46.15
C GLU A 987 -3.48 46.46 45.38
N THR A 988 -3.84 46.45 44.09
CA THR A 988 -3.83 45.24 43.24
C THR A 988 -2.47 44.99 42.58
N LEU A 989 -1.58 45.98 42.63
CA LEU A 989 -0.27 46.03 41.98
C LEU A 989 0.69 44.89 42.42
N PRO A 990 0.75 44.49 43.72
CA PRO A 990 1.60 43.38 44.16
C PRO A 990 1.10 42.03 43.64
N GLN A 991 -0.22 41.84 43.59
CA GLN A 991 -0.80 40.61 43.06
C GLN A 991 -0.63 40.55 41.53
N TYR A 992 -0.68 41.70 40.84
CA TYR A 992 -0.46 41.78 39.39
C TYR A 992 0.98 41.40 39.04
N ALA A 993 1.94 42.02 39.72
CA ALA A 993 3.34 41.70 39.55
C ALA A 993 3.65 40.20 39.79
N LYS A 994 3.04 39.60 40.83
CA LYS A 994 3.18 38.17 41.13
C LYS A 994 2.58 37.27 40.04
N ASP A 995 1.49 37.69 39.41
CA ASP A 995 0.78 36.90 38.42
C ASP A 995 1.38 37.05 37.00
N THR A 996 2.08 38.16 36.68
CA THR A 996 2.52 38.47 35.30
C THR A 996 4.03 38.60 35.06
N PHE A 997 4.86 38.91 36.08
CA PHE A 997 6.28 39.22 35.82
C PHE A 997 7.15 37.97 35.81
N GLU A 998 7.88 37.79 34.71
CA GLU A 998 8.84 36.69 34.54
C GLU A 998 10.30 37.19 34.46
N SER A 999 10.53 38.48 34.16
CA SER A 999 11.88 39.02 33.91
C SER A 999 12.41 39.94 35.03
N GLU A 1000 13.73 39.90 35.27
CA GLU A 1000 14.41 40.77 36.24
C GLU A 1000 14.19 42.27 35.96
N ASN A 1001 14.06 42.67 34.69
CA ASN A 1001 13.90 44.07 34.30
C ASN A 1001 12.52 44.64 34.65
N GLU A 1002 11.46 43.83 34.59
CA GLU A 1002 10.10 44.25 34.97
C GLU A 1002 10.00 44.49 36.47
N TRP A 1003 10.56 43.57 37.26
CA TRP A 1003 10.68 43.72 38.71
C TRP A 1003 11.49 44.96 39.08
N LYS A 1004 12.59 45.22 38.36
CA LYS A 1004 13.42 46.41 38.57
C LYS A 1004 12.68 47.71 38.29
N ASN A 1005 11.93 47.77 37.18
CA ASN A 1005 11.13 48.95 36.82
C ASN A 1005 10.03 49.22 37.86
N LEU A 1006 9.35 48.17 38.35
CA LEU A 1006 8.31 48.30 39.37
C LEU A 1006 8.86 48.77 40.71
N VAL A 1007 9.97 48.17 41.17
CA VAL A 1007 10.63 48.55 42.43
C VAL A 1007 11.16 49.98 42.33
N GLN A 1008 11.72 50.38 41.18
CA GLN A 1008 12.18 51.74 40.95
C GLN A 1008 11.01 52.73 40.97
N LYS A 1009 9.90 52.48 40.24
CA LYS A 1009 8.71 53.34 40.25
C LYS A 1009 8.09 53.50 41.64
N LEU A 1010 7.99 52.41 42.41
CA LEU A 1010 7.49 52.46 43.79
C LEU A 1010 8.45 53.20 44.74
N TYR A 1011 9.77 52.99 44.57
CA TYR A 1011 10.79 53.69 45.35
C TYR A 1011 10.80 55.20 45.05
N ASP A 1012 10.70 55.57 43.78
CA ASP A 1012 10.63 56.96 43.32
C ASP A 1012 9.35 57.62 43.85
N ALA A 1013 8.18 56.97 43.78
CA ALA A 1013 6.94 57.51 44.33
C ALA A 1013 6.94 57.66 45.87
N VAL A 1014 7.62 56.75 46.59
CA VAL A 1014 7.85 56.88 48.04
C VAL A 1014 8.76 58.07 48.36
N ASN A 1015 9.74 58.35 47.50
CA ASN A 1015 10.74 59.41 47.68
C ASN A 1015 10.30 60.78 47.19
N GLU A 1016 9.57 60.89 46.07
CA GLU A 1016 9.00 62.15 45.58
C GLU A 1016 8.00 62.73 46.59
N ASN A 1017 7.20 61.86 47.23
CA ASN A 1017 6.33 62.22 48.36
C ASN A 1017 7.07 62.58 49.66
N ARG A 1018 8.41 62.54 49.72
CA ARG A 1018 9.19 63.13 50.83
C ARG A 1018 9.34 64.65 50.69
N ASN A 1019 9.22 65.20 49.47
CA ASN A 1019 9.59 66.59 49.17
C ASN A 1019 8.40 67.52 48.88
N THR A 1020 7.17 67.00 48.83
CA THR A 1020 5.93 67.79 48.70
C THR A 1020 5.21 67.89 50.05
N SER A 1021 5.16 69.11 50.58
CA SER A 1021 4.44 69.45 51.81
C SER A 1021 3.01 69.94 51.49
N GLY A 1022 2.08 69.02 51.26
CA GLY A 1022 0.66 69.33 51.12
C GLY A 1022 -0.24 68.11 50.89
N GLU A 1023 -1.24 67.96 51.78
CA GLU A 1023 -2.51 67.20 51.75
C GLU A 1023 -2.64 65.75 51.25
N ASP A 1024 -1.69 65.14 50.53
CA ASP A 1024 -1.78 63.72 50.10
C ASP A 1024 -1.17 62.74 51.14
N GLN A 1025 -1.61 62.81 52.41
CA GLN A 1025 -1.07 61.95 53.49
C GLN A 1025 -1.71 60.55 53.59
N GLU A 1026 -2.80 60.25 52.90
CA GLU A 1026 -3.46 58.94 53.00
C GLU A 1026 -2.78 57.84 52.14
N ASP A 1027 -2.12 58.20 51.03
CA ASP A 1027 -1.52 57.22 50.11
C ASP A 1027 -0.08 56.82 50.48
N LYS A 1028 0.57 57.60 51.35
CA LYS A 1028 1.97 57.38 51.79
C LYS A 1028 2.22 56.04 52.51
N PRO A 1029 1.37 55.57 53.45
CA PRO A 1029 1.53 54.25 54.03
C PRO A 1029 1.22 53.12 53.04
N VAL A 1030 0.38 53.38 52.02
CA VAL A 1030 -0.02 52.38 51.02
C VAL A 1030 1.17 52.00 50.15
N TYR A 1031 1.85 52.95 49.50
CA TYR A 1031 3.02 52.65 48.65
C TYR A 1031 4.21 52.08 49.42
N LEU A 1032 4.42 52.52 50.68
CA LEU A 1032 5.46 51.97 51.55
C LEU A 1032 5.19 50.51 51.94
N ASN A 1033 3.94 50.15 52.23
CA ASN A 1033 3.57 48.77 52.53
C ASN A 1033 3.63 47.89 51.27
N LEU A 1034 3.18 48.39 50.12
CA LEU A 1034 3.27 47.68 48.84
C LEU A 1034 4.73 47.40 48.43
N LEU A 1035 5.64 48.37 48.63
CA LEU A 1035 7.07 48.19 48.38
C LEU A 1035 7.66 47.11 49.30
N LYS A 1036 7.30 47.10 50.59
CA LYS A 1036 7.73 46.05 51.53
C LYS A 1036 7.20 44.67 51.12
N ASP A 1037 5.93 44.56 50.73
CA ASP A 1037 5.31 43.30 50.32
C ASP A 1037 5.97 42.71 49.07
N ILE A 1038 6.33 43.56 48.10
CA ILE A 1038 7.05 43.15 46.89
C ILE A 1038 8.48 42.73 47.22
N LEU A 1039 9.19 43.51 48.06
CA LEU A 1039 10.56 43.16 48.47
C LEU A 1039 10.62 41.87 49.30
N GLU A 1040 9.64 41.62 50.16
CA GLU A 1040 9.54 40.37 50.93
C GLU A 1040 9.27 39.16 50.01
N HIS A 1041 8.43 39.34 48.99
CA HIS A 1041 8.20 38.32 47.97
C HIS A 1041 9.47 38.02 47.15
N LEU A 1042 10.14 39.06 46.66
CA LEU A 1042 11.37 38.92 45.86
C LEU A 1042 12.51 38.30 46.68
N ALA A 1043 12.68 38.72 47.93
CA ALA A 1043 13.69 38.16 48.84
C ALA A 1043 13.46 36.67 49.14
N SER A 1044 12.21 36.20 49.05
CA SER A 1044 11.86 34.80 49.35
C SER A 1044 12.00 33.87 48.14
N ASN A 1045 11.92 34.39 46.92
CA ASN A 1045 11.81 33.59 45.69
C ASN A 1045 12.99 33.71 44.72
N LEU A 1046 13.79 34.77 44.79
CA LEU A 1046 14.94 34.97 43.89
C LEU A 1046 16.26 34.58 44.54
N SER A 1047 17.27 34.28 43.71
CA SER A 1047 18.64 34.09 44.20
C SER A 1047 19.26 35.42 44.66
N MET A 1048 20.27 35.32 45.52
CA MET A 1048 20.94 36.50 46.07
C MET A 1048 21.55 37.40 44.99
N GLU A 1049 22.04 36.83 43.87
CA GLU A 1049 22.63 37.60 42.78
C GLU A 1049 21.56 38.34 41.96
N GLU A 1050 20.42 37.70 41.68
CA GLU A 1050 19.31 38.27 40.92
C GLU A 1050 18.60 39.36 41.74
N PHE A 1051 18.34 39.11 43.01
CA PHE A 1051 17.72 40.07 43.93
C PHE A 1051 18.53 41.37 44.03
N CYS A 1052 19.87 41.27 44.14
CA CYS A 1052 20.74 42.44 44.19
C CYS A 1052 20.76 43.28 42.90
N ARG A 1053 20.49 42.69 41.73
CA ARG A 1053 20.46 43.41 40.44
C ARG A 1053 19.19 44.23 40.22
N ILE A 1054 18.10 43.82 40.88
CA ILE A 1054 16.77 44.44 40.82
C ILE A 1054 16.70 45.67 41.73
N LEU A 1055 17.45 45.70 42.83
CA LEU A 1055 17.44 46.82 43.77
C LEU A 1055 17.98 48.13 43.12
N PRO A 1056 17.41 49.30 43.46
CA PRO A 1056 17.94 50.59 43.04
C PRO A 1056 19.41 50.79 43.50
N PRO A 1057 20.22 51.54 42.74
CA PRO A 1057 21.62 51.78 43.09
C PRO A 1057 21.79 52.61 44.37
N ASP A 1058 20.75 53.32 44.80
CA ASP A 1058 20.72 54.10 46.05
C ASP A 1058 20.40 53.16 47.23
N PHE A 1059 21.45 52.56 47.78
CA PHE A 1059 21.39 51.69 48.95
C PHE A 1059 20.98 52.46 50.23
N ASP A 1060 19.68 52.53 50.50
CA ASP A 1060 19.19 52.94 51.82
C ASP A 1060 19.28 51.77 52.83
N SER A 1061 19.52 52.11 54.10
CA SER A 1061 19.53 51.15 55.24
C SER A 1061 18.25 50.31 55.35
N THR A 1062 17.17 50.74 54.72
CA THR A 1062 15.87 50.07 54.66
C THR A 1062 15.88 48.76 53.88
N PHE A 1063 16.78 48.55 52.92
CA PHE A 1063 16.84 47.32 52.12
C PHE A 1063 17.70 46.22 52.74
N HIS A 1064 18.53 46.56 53.73
CA HIS A 1064 19.50 45.62 54.34
C HIS A 1064 18.81 44.43 55.01
N GLU A 1065 17.67 44.65 55.65
CA GLU A 1065 16.89 43.60 56.31
C GLU A 1065 16.41 42.52 55.31
N PHE A 1066 15.97 42.94 54.12
CA PHE A 1066 15.50 42.03 53.07
C PHE A 1066 16.64 41.23 52.43
N ILE A 1067 17.84 41.81 52.31
CA ILE A 1067 19.04 41.11 51.81
C ILE A 1067 19.46 40.01 52.79
N VAL A 1068 19.52 40.31 54.09
CA VAL A 1068 19.85 39.32 55.13
C VAL A 1068 18.82 38.19 55.13
N ARG A 1069 17.54 38.53 54.93
CA ARG A 1069 16.46 37.55 54.83
C ARG A 1069 16.60 36.66 53.60
N CYS A 1070 16.88 37.22 52.42
CA CYS A 1070 17.14 36.47 51.19
C CYS A 1070 18.33 35.51 51.36
N GLN A 1071 19.41 35.97 52.01
CA GLN A 1071 20.59 35.13 52.31
C GLN A 1071 20.24 33.94 53.20
N ASN A 1072 19.42 34.15 54.24
CA ASN A 1072 18.96 33.09 55.13
C ASN A 1072 18.07 32.07 54.40
N ILE A 1073 17.19 32.53 53.51
CA ILE A 1073 16.30 31.67 52.72
C ILE A 1073 17.10 30.88 51.67
N CYS A 1074 18.07 31.50 50.99
CA CYS A 1074 19.00 30.83 50.07
C CYS A 1074 19.79 29.73 50.79
N HIS A 1075 20.28 30.01 52.00
CA HIS A 1075 20.96 29.00 52.82
C HIS A 1075 20.03 27.84 53.18
N ALA A 1076 18.79 28.12 53.59
CA ALA A 1076 17.81 27.09 53.90
C ALA A 1076 17.44 26.22 52.68
N ASN A 1077 17.28 26.82 51.50
CA ASN A 1077 17.01 26.11 50.25
C ASN A 1077 18.21 25.27 49.80
N ALA A 1078 19.44 25.78 49.95
CA ALA A 1078 20.66 25.02 49.67
C ALA A 1078 20.78 23.79 50.58
N VAL A 1079 20.49 23.94 51.88
CA VAL A 1079 20.44 22.81 52.83
C VAL A 1079 19.32 21.82 52.44
N ARG A 1080 18.14 22.30 52.07
CA ARG A 1080 17.03 21.45 51.61
C ARG A 1080 17.38 20.68 50.35
N ALA A 1081 18.00 21.31 49.35
CA ALA A 1081 18.47 20.66 48.14
C ALA A 1081 19.57 19.63 48.44
N LEU A 1082 20.47 19.93 49.36
CA LEU A 1082 21.51 19.01 49.83
C LEU A 1082 20.90 17.79 50.52
N ILE A 1083 19.86 17.98 51.35
CA ILE A 1083 19.06 16.90 51.97
C ILE A 1083 18.34 16.06 50.91
N ILE A 1084 17.70 16.68 49.91
CA ILE A 1084 16.99 15.96 48.83
C ILE A 1084 17.98 15.15 47.97
N THR A 1085 19.16 15.70 47.69
CA THR A 1085 20.19 15.04 46.89
C THR A 1085 20.85 13.90 47.67
N THR A 1086 21.17 14.12 48.94
CA THR A 1086 21.70 13.05 49.82
C THR A 1086 20.67 11.97 50.10
N SER A 1087 19.38 12.30 50.27
CA SER A 1087 18.31 11.30 50.42
C SER A 1087 18.05 10.51 49.14
N ARG A 1088 18.09 11.14 47.95
CA ARG A 1088 18.08 10.41 46.66
C ARG A 1088 19.30 9.48 46.52
N ASN A 1089 20.49 9.93 46.91
CA ASN A 1089 21.70 9.10 46.87
C ASN A 1089 21.65 7.94 47.89
N LEU A 1090 21.06 8.15 49.07
CA LEU A 1090 20.82 7.13 50.10
C LEU A 1090 19.75 6.10 49.70
N LEU A 1091 18.72 6.53 48.95
CA LEU A 1091 17.72 5.63 48.37
C LEU A 1091 18.31 4.79 47.25
N LEU A 1092 19.24 5.34 46.45
CA LEU A 1092 20.00 4.61 45.44
C LEU A 1092 21.03 3.64 46.05
N SER A 1093 21.61 3.96 47.22
CA SER A 1093 22.60 3.10 47.90
C SER A 1093 22.01 2.02 48.81
N LYS A 1094 20.67 1.99 49.02
CA LYS A 1094 19.96 0.91 49.74
C LYS A 1094 19.21 -0.05 48.81
N GLY A 1095 19.33 0.15 47.49
CA GLY A 1095 18.80 -0.72 46.44
C GLY A 1095 19.85 -1.64 45.79
N SER A 1096 21.00 -1.86 46.44
CA SER A 1096 22.01 -2.87 46.09
C SER A 1096 22.20 -3.84 47.24
#